data_AF-A0A2G9YLH8-F1
#
_entry.id   AF-A0A2G9YLH8-F1
#
_cell.length_a   1.000
_cell.length_b   1.000
_cell.length_c   1.000
_cell.angle_alpha   90.00
_cell.angle_beta   90.00
_cell.angle_gamma   90.00
#
_symmetry.space_group_name_H-M   'P 1'
#
loop_
_entity.id
_entity.type
_entity.pdbx_description
1 polymer ?
#
loop_
_entity_poly.entity_id
_entity_poly.type
_entity_poly.pdbx_seq_one_letter_code
_entity_poly.pdbx_strand_id
1 'polypeptide(L)'
;MFKKGSLEPERRRYIRLDSVFPVEFRILSLDGKQFLSDWLQGFTNNISKDGICLAVNNLNPELAKFIKSKQAKLSLNIEMPLAASPASASCKAAWVKDIATQPNRYLIGLTYEEIMPSANNRLMRYAMAKKLFVPVVLTIILILGLGFAIGSYINVRLIKGNKALVEQLVKILQESSAVKQTVKQINKEREDLQLKMQALQLRIRTAEEEKAALQEKIRLEEKAKLEAKAELEEKVKLEESEASRKINDFNAMIEKLIQEKTLLQEQLIAVQHKENTVSEELLRLDKKKATLEKANLDKMYQWLKIHQNPRTGLVMSFEGDSEIANWAFTYDQSLVAQAYTNFSDFERARKILDFFTKKAKRTEGLFVNAYYFNDGNPAEYVVHSGPNIWLGIAILQYTKKSQDFNYLEVAEGIASSIIDLQNQDKEGGIRGGPNIGWYATEHNLDAYAFFNMLYKITHKERYLLGRDKVLNWLTKHTYDRIDIPVKRGKGDSTIATDTYAWSIAAIGPEKLEELGMNPDMIVEFAEKNCSVEVSYERPEGQTVKIKGFDFAPQKHVARGGVVSSEWTAQMTLAFKVMADFYYKKGMTAKARSYALKADEYLLQLGNMIISSPSPSGQGESCLPYATQDFVDTGHGWMTPKGKSTGSVAASAYTLFAYYNYNPFELK
;
A
#
# COMPACT_ATOMS: atom_id res chain seq x y z
N MET A 1 44.12 -9.26 -26.88
CA MET A 1 45.22 -9.65 -27.78
C MET A 1 44.72 -10.78 -28.69
N PHE A 2 43.99 -10.45 -29.77
CA PHE A 2 43.50 -11.43 -30.75
C PHE A 2 44.24 -11.18 -32.07
N LYS A 3 44.98 -12.18 -32.56
CA LYS A 3 45.65 -12.13 -33.87
C LYS A 3 44.60 -11.95 -34.97
N LYS A 4 44.61 -10.76 -35.59
CA LYS A 4 43.98 -10.47 -36.88
C LYS A 4 44.68 -11.33 -37.94
N GLY A 5 44.16 -12.53 -38.19
CA GLY A 5 44.51 -13.31 -39.37
C GLY A 5 43.97 -12.60 -40.61
N SER A 6 44.79 -12.50 -41.64
CA SER A 6 44.54 -11.83 -42.91
C SER A 6 43.16 -12.13 -43.51
N LEU A 7 42.37 -11.07 -43.72
CA LEU A 7 41.14 -11.07 -44.52
C LEU A 7 41.51 -11.23 -46.01
N GLU A 8 41.83 -12.46 -46.44
CA GLU A 8 41.50 -12.82 -47.81
C GLU A 8 39.97 -12.99 -47.90
N PRO A 9 39.30 -12.45 -48.93
CA PRO A 9 37.87 -12.67 -49.10
C PRO A 9 37.59 -14.17 -49.15
N GLU A 10 36.61 -14.64 -48.38
CA GLU A 10 36.29 -16.06 -48.27
C GLU A 10 35.86 -16.63 -49.63
N ARG A 11 36.79 -17.25 -50.36
CA ARG A 11 36.55 -17.84 -51.70
C ARG A 11 35.75 -19.15 -51.66
N ARG A 12 35.29 -19.60 -50.49
CA ARG A 12 34.67 -20.92 -50.30
C ARG A 12 33.17 -20.84 -50.60
N ARG A 13 32.65 -21.77 -51.41
CA ARG A 13 31.21 -21.93 -51.65
C ARG A 13 30.46 -22.67 -50.53
N TYR A 14 31.15 -23.12 -49.48
CA TYR A 14 30.59 -23.97 -48.42
C TYR A 14 30.36 -23.22 -47.10
N ILE A 15 29.25 -23.52 -46.43
CA ILE A 15 29.02 -23.24 -45.01
C ILE A 15 29.80 -24.28 -44.20
N ARG A 16 30.81 -23.83 -43.46
CA ARG A 16 31.53 -24.67 -42.49
C ARG A 16 30.75 -24.76 -41.19
N LEU A 17 30.50 -25.99 -40.75
CA LEU A 17 29.87 -26.31 -39.48
C LEU A 17 30.93 -26.66 -38.43
N ASP A 18 30.58 -26.41 -37.17
CA ASP A 18 31.31 -26.85 -35.98
C ASP A 18 31.08 -28.34 -35.66
N SER A 19 30.08 -28.93 -36.30
CA SER A 19 29.67 -30.33 -36.20
C SER A 19 30.01 -31.07 -37.49
N VAL A 20 30.18 -32.39 -37.35
CA VAL A 20 30.56 -33.28 -38.45
C VAL A 20 29.39 -34.21 -38.76
N PHE A 21 29.06 -34.35 -40.04
CA PHE A 21 28.08 -35.32 -40.52
C PHE A 21 28.80 -36.58 -41.00
N PRO A 22 28.39 -37.76 -40.52
CA PRO A 22 28.75 -39.03 -41.15
C PRO A 22 28.20 -39.06 -42.58
N VAL A 23 29.03 -39.52 -43.50
CA VAL A 23 28.67 -39.71 -44.90
C VAL A 23 29.10 -41.10 -45.30
N GLU A 24 28.14 -41.96 -45.61
CA GLU A 24 28.44 -43.21 -46.30
C GLU A 24 28.52 -42.91 -47.80
N PHE A 25 29.51 -43.46 -48.48
CA PHE A 25 29.66 -43.28 -49.91
C PHE A 25 30.16 -44.53 -50.61
N ARG A 26 29.80 -44.69 -51.87
CA ARG A 26 30.32 -45.75 -52.74
C ARG A 26 30.74 -45.17 -54.08
N ILE A 27 31.76 -45.76 -54.67
CA ILE A 27 32.34 -45.33 -55.94
C ILE A 27 31.67 -46.10 -57.07
N LEU A 28 31.22 -45.37 -58.09
CA LEU A 28 30.56 -45.87 -59.27
C LEU A 28 31.42 -45.57 -60.49
N SER A 29 31.37 -46.45 -61.47
CA SER A 29 31.85 -46.18 -62.83
C SER A 29 31.17 -44.94 -63.44
N LEU A 30 31.82 -44.32 -64.43
CA LEU A 30 31.30 -43.12 -65.11
C LEU A 30 29.88 -43.26 -65.67
N ASP A 31 29.51 -44.47 -66.11
CA ASP A 31 28.19 -44.81 -66.65
C ASP A 31 27.14 -45.10 -65.55
N GLY A 32 27.57 -45.18 -64.28
CA GLY A 32 26.73 -45.44 -63.12
C GLY A 32 26.27 -46.89 -62.97
N LYS A 33 26.75 -47.83 -63.80
CA LYS A 33 26.23 -49.20 -63.86
C LYS A 33 27.01 -50.20 -63.01
N GLN A 34 28.30 -49.98 -62.81
CA GLN A 34 29.17 -50.84 -62.00
C GLN A 34 29.62 -50.14 -60.72
N PHE A 35 29.50 -50.84 -59.58
CA PHE A 35 30.07 -50.43 -58.31
C PHE A 35 31.56 -50.79 -58.28
N LEU A 36 32.41 -49.77 -58.09
CA LEU A 36 33.87 -49.91 -58.00
C LEU A 36 34.33 -50.06 -56.54
N SER A 37 33.45 -49.84 -55.57
CA SER A 37 33.69 -50.08 -54.14
C SER A 37 32.41 -50.48 -53.42
N ASP A 38 32.58 -51.16 -52.28
CA ASP A 38 31.54 -51.24 -51.25
C ASP A 38 31.27 -49.87 -50.61
N TRP A 39 30.31 -49.81 -49.68
CA TRP A 39 30.07 -48.62 -48.87
C TRP A 39 31.27 -48.31 -47.98
N LEU A 40 31.82 -47.12 -48.16
CA LEU A 40 32.92 -46.54 -47.40
C LEU A 40 32.37 -45.42 -46.53
N GLN A 41 33.09 -45.11 -45.45
CA GLN A 41 32.71 -44.04 -44.54
C GLN A 41 33.62 -42.82 -44.69
N GLY A 42 32.99 -41.66 -44.66
CA GLY A 42 33.63 -40.37 -44.62
C GLY A 42 32.84 -39.40 -43.77
N PHE A 43 33.33 -38.18 -43.72
CA PHE A 43 32.80 -37.15 -42.84
C PHE A 43 32.76 -35.81 -43.56
N THR A 44 31.75 -34.99 -43.29
CA THR A 44 31.75 -33.61 -43.78
C THR A 44 31.35 -32.62 -42.70
N ASN A 45 32.04 -31.49 -42.68
CA ASN A 45 31.62 -30.29 -41.96
C ASN A 45 31.59 -29.07 -42.89
N ASN A 46 31.60 -29.25 -44.22
CA ASN A 46 31.51 -28.14 -45.17
C ASN A 46 30.46 -28.48 -46.22
N ILE A 47 29.37 -27.71 -46.22
CA ILE A 47 28.16 -28.00 -46.98
C ILE A 47 27.78 -26.78 -47.82
N SER A 48 27.38 -26.99 -49.06
CA SER A 48 26.83 -25.95 -49.93
C SER A 48 25.59 -26.45 -50.64
N LYS A 49 24.88 -25.52 -51.29
CA LYS A 49 23.71 -25.85 -52.13
C LYS A 49 24.08 -26.81 -53.27
N ASP A 50 25.33 -26.73 -53.74
CA ASP A 50 25.79 -27.43 -54.93
C ASP A 50 26.73 -28.61 -54.60
N GLY A 51 27.02 -28.90 -53.33
CA GLY A 51 27.86 -30.04 -52.95
C GLY A 51 28.41 -30.02 -51.52
N ILE A 52 29.34 -30.92 -51.23
CA ILE A 52 30.03 -31.02 -49.93
C ILE A 52 31.54 -31.16 -50.09
N CYS A 53 32.28 -30.91 -49.01
CA CYS A 53 33.68 -31.35 -48.89
C CYS A 53 33.71 -32.62 -48.04
N LEU A 54 34.01 -33.76 -48.66
CA LEU A 54 34.09 -35.07 -48.01
C LEU A 54 35.53 -35.31 -47.52
N ALA A 55 35.69 -35.56 -46.23
CA ALA A 55 36.93 -36.02 -45.63
C ALA A 55 36.87 -37.54 -45.47
N VAL A 56 37.83 -38.25 -46.07
CA VAL A 56 37.91 -39.71 -46.02
C VAL A 56 39.22 -40.13 -45.40
N ASN A 57 39.14 -41.09 -44.47
CA ASN A 57 40.30 -41.70 -43.85
C ASN A 57 40.52 -43.10 -44.42
N ASN A 58 41.79 -43.49 -44.61
CA ASN A 58 42.19 -44.83 -45.07
C ASN A 58 41.60 -45.25 -46.42
N LEU A 59 41.47 -44.30 -47.37
CA LEU A 59 41.01 -44.63 -48.72
C LEU A 59 42.11 -45.37 -49.48
N ASN A 60 41.77 -46.51 -50.09
CA ASN A 60 42.69 -47.28 -50.93
C ASN A 60 43.27 -46.38 -52.05
N PRO A 61 44.61 -46.30 -52.21
CA PRO A 61 45.25 -45.48 -53.23
C PRO A 61 44.77 -45.74 -54.67
N GLU A 62 44.36 -46.97 -55.01
CA GLU A 62 43.82 -47.29 -56.33
C GLU A 62 42.46 -46.62 -56.56
N LEU A 63 41.57 -46.70 -55.57
CA LEU A 63 40.27 -46.01 -55.56
C LEU A 63 40.44 -44.48 -55.58
N ALA A 64 41.43 -43.96 -54.85
CA ALA A 64 41.76 -42.54 -54.88
C ALA A 64 42.22 -42.07 -56.27
N LYS A 65 42.91 -42.93 -57.03
CA LYS A 65 43.36 -42.65 -58.40
C LYS A 65 42.17 -42.49 -59.36
N PHE A 66 41.14 -43.34 -59.24
CA PHE A 66 39.89 -43.23 -60.01
C PHE A 66 39.11 -41.95 -59.73
N ILE A 67 39.08 -41.49 -58.47
CA ILE A 67 38.43 -40.23 -58.10
C ILE A 67 39.25 -39.04 -58.61
N LYS A 68 40.59 -39.09 -58.51
CA LYS A 68 41.51 -38.03 -59.00
C LYS A 68 41.47 -37.87 -60.52
N SER A 69 41.37 -38.96 -61.28
CA SER A 69 41.25 -38.92 -62.74
C SER A 69 39.86 -38.50 -63.23
N LYS A 70 38.91 -38.22 -62.31
CA LYS A 70 37.50 -37.89 -62.60
C LYS A 70 36.78 -38.97 -63.41
N GLN A 71 37.23 -40.21 -63.29
CA GLN A 71 36.66 -41.37 -63.99
C GLN A 71 35.64 -42.13 -63.13
N ALA A 72 35.12 -41.51 -62.07
CA ALA A 72 34.17 -42.13 -61.17
C ALA A 72 33.09 -41.14 -60.71
N LYS A 73 31.88 -41.67 -60.46
CA LYS A 73 30.80 -40.98 -59.73
C LYS A 73 30.77 -41.47 -58.28
N LEU A 74 30.23 -40.66 -57.39
CA LEU A 74 30.06 -41.02 -55.98
C LEU A 74 28.59 -40.97 -55.61
N SER A 75 28.08 -42.06 -55.06
CA SER A 75 26.75 -42.09 -54.43
C SER A 75 26.94 -41.91 -52.93
N LEU A 76 26.29 -40.90 -52.36
CA LEU A 76 26.41 -40.52 -50.95
C LEU A 76 25.09 -40.77 -50.21
N ASN A 77 25.19 -41.15 -48.93
CA ASN A 77 24.15 -41.05 -47.92
C ASN A 77 24.67 -40.17 -46.79
N ILE A 78 24.18 -38.93 -46.71
CA ILE A 78 24.58 -37.97 -45.68
C ILE A 78 23.65 -38.13 -44.48
N GLU A 79 24.19 -38.60 -43.37
CA GLU A 79 23.44 -38.73 -42.13
C GLU A 79 23.34 -37.37 -41.42
N MET A 80 22.11 -36.92 -41.21
CA MET A 80 21.84 -35.69 -40.48
C MET A 80 21.33 -36.03 -39.08
N PRO A 81 21.87 -35.39 -38.03
CA PRO A 81 21.33 -35.52 -36.68
C PRO A 81 19.83 -35.18 -36.67
N LEU A 82 19.01 -36.03 -36.04
CA LEU A 82 17.55 -35.88 -35.87
C LEU A 82 16.72 -35.99 -37.17
N ALA A 83 17.29 -36.45 -38.28
CA ALA A 83 16.54 -36.76 -39.49
C ALA A 83 16.14 -38.24 -39.54
N ALA A 84 14.89 -38.53 -39.89
CA ALA A 84 14.38 -39.91 -40.01
C ALA A 84 15.01 -40.70 -41.18
N SER A 85 15.62 -40.01 -42.16
CA SER A 85 16.26 -40.64 -43.31
C SER A 85 17.50 -39.86 -43.78
N PRO A 86 18.58 -40.55 -44.21
CA PRO A 86 19.77 -39.91 -44.79
C PRO A 86 19.43 -39.11 -46.05
N ALA A 87 20.22 -38.07 -46.33
CA ALA A 87 20.13 -37.35 -47.59
C ALA A 87 20.98 -38.04 -48.65
N SER A 88 20.33 -38.75 -49.57
CA SER A 88 21.01 -39.43 -50.68
C SER A 88 21.32 -38.47 -51.83
N ALA A 89 22.54 -38.55 -52.37
CA ALA A 89 22.99 -37.70 -53.48
C ALA A 89 23.97 -38.42 -54.41
N SER A 90 23.88 -38.16 -55.71
CA SER A 90 24.88 -38.55 -56.70
C SER A 90 25.80 -37.36 -56.99
N CYS A 91 27.12 -37.58 -56.96
CA CYS A 91 28.12 -36.52 -56.99
C CYS A 91 29.26 -36.82 -57.97
N LYS A 92 29.91 -35.76 -58.46
CA LYS A 92 31.21 -35.82 -59.14
C LYS A 92 32.29 -35.14 -58.31
N ALA A 93 33.52 -35.63 -58.43
CA ALA A 93 34.68 -34.99 -57.83
C ALA A 93 35.08 -33.72 -58.61
N ALA A 94 34.94 -32.57 -57.96
CA ALA A 94 35.42 -31.29 -58.47
C ALA A 94 36.94 -31.19 -58.32
N TRP A 95 37.45 -31.57 -57.15
CA TRP A 95 38.88 -31.60 -56.81
C TRP A 95 39.15 -32.64 -55.72
N VAL A 96 40.40 -33.12 -55.65
CA VAL A 96 40.89 -34.03 -54.61
C VAL A 96 42.21 -33.47 -54.09
N LYS A 97 42.38 -33.43 -52.76
CA LYS A 97 43.59 -32.96 -52.11
C LYS A 97 44.09 -33.97 -51.09
N ASP A 98 45.37 -34.29 -51.19
CA ASP A 98 46.07 -35.17 -50.25
C ASP A 98 46.44 -34.37 -49.00
N ILE A 99 46.19 -34.95 -47.82
CA ILE A 99 46.63 -34.36 -46.56
C ILE A 99 48.07 -34.86 -46.30
N ALA A 100 49.06 -34.07 -46.71
CA ALA A 100 50.48 -34.45 -46.71
C ALA A 100 51.02 -34.96 -45.36
N THR A 101 50.38 -34.63 -44.24
CA THR A 101 50.80 -35.03 -42.90
C THR A 101 50.30 -36.41 -42.48
N GLN A 102 49.38 -37.05 -43.21
CA GLN A 102 48.77 -38.34 -42.84
C GLN A 102 48.52 -39.21 -44.10
N PRO A 103 49.21 -40.36 -44.26
CA PRO A 103 49.02 -41.21 -45.43
C PRO A 103 47.58 -41.74 -45.52
N ASN A 104 47.07 -41.86 -46.75
CA ASN A 104 45.72 -42.35 -47.08
C ASN A 104 44.55 -41.49 -46.55
N ARG A 105 44.78 -40.21 -46.22
CA ARG A 105 43.72 -39.25 -45.91
C ARG A 105 43.53 -38.23 -47.02
N TYR A 106 42.28 -38.07 -47.45
CA TYR A 106 41.92 -37.24 -48.60
C TYR A 106 40.80 -36.27 -48.24
N LEU A 107 40.88 -35.05 -48.77
CA LEU A 107 39.76 -34.13 -48.87
C LEU A 107 39.27 -34.13 -50.31
N ILE A 108 37.99 -34.40 -50.50
CA ILE A 108 37.37 -34.51 -51.82
C ILE A 108 36.27 -33.46 -51.89
N GLY A 109 36.45 -32.48 -52.77
CA GLY A 109 35.39 -31.53 -53.11
C GLY A 109 34.40 -32.19 -54.06
N LEU A 110 33.17 -32.38 -53.60
CA LEU A 110 32.09 -33.00 -54.36
C LEU A 110 31.09 -31.94 -54.81
N THR A 111 30.56 -32.13 -56.02
CA THR A 111 29.46 -31.35 -56.58
C THR A 111 28.30 -32.30 -56.87
N TYR A 112 27.10 -31.93 -56.43
CA TYR A 112 25.87 -32.70 -56.65
C TYR A 112 25.54 -32.71 -58.15
N GLU A 113 25.38 -33.91 -58.72
CA GLU A 113 24.71 -34.09 -60.00
C GLU A 113 23.20 -34.24 -59.79
N GLU A 114 22.82 -35.06 -58.81
CA GLU A 114 21.44 -35.30 -58.45
C GLU A 114 21.31 -35.37 -56.93
N ILE A 115 20.41 -34.57 -56.37
CA ILE A 115 20.01 -34.61 -54.97
C ILE A 115 18.53 -34.23 -54.92
N MET A 116 17.74 -34.94 -54.10
CA MET A 116 16.34 -34.58 -53.91
C MET A 116 16.25 -33.14 -53.37
N PRO A 117 15.46 -32.24 -54.00
CA PRO A 117 15.36 -30.85 -53.57
C PRO A 117 14.93 -30.68 -52.11
N SER A 118 14.05 -31.56 -51.62
CA SER A 118 13.62 -31.60 -50.21
C SER A 118 14.78 -31.92 -49.25
N ALA A 119 15.63 -32.89 -49.61
CA ALA A 119 16.79 -33.29 -48.82
C ALA A 119 17.88 -32.19 -48.81
N ASN A 120 18.15 -31.57 -49.98
CA ASN A 120 19.11 -30.46 -50.07
C ASN A 120 18.64 -29.23 -49.27
N ASN A 121 17.35 -28.88 -49.38
CA ASN A 121 16.76 -27.80 -48.58
C ASN A 121 16.86 -28.08 -47.08
N ARG A 122 16.65 -29.34 -46.65
CA ARG A 122 16.80 -29.74 -45.24
C ARG A 122 18.25 -29.58 -44.76
N LEU A 123 19.21 -30.04 -45.55
CA LEU A 123 20.64 -29.93 -45.26
C LEU A 123 21.07 -28.45 -45.14
N MET A 124 20.63 -27.61 -46.08
CA MET A 124 20.93 -26.17 -46.08
C MET A 124 20.24 -25.42 -44.94
N ARG A 125 18.98 -25.75 -44.60
CA ARG A 125 18.29 -25.18 -43.43
C ARG A 125 19.03 -25.51 -42.14
N TYR A 126 19.48 -26.75 -41.97
CA TYR A 126 20.28 -27.11 -40.80
C TYR A 126 21.59 -26.34 -40.75
N ALA A 127 22.32 -26.27 -41.87
CA ALA A 127 23.60 -25.57 -41.94
C ALA A 127 23.47 -24.07 -41.64
N MET A 128 22.43 -23.42 -42.18
CA MET A 128 22.12 -22.02 -41.90
C MET A 128 21.67 -21.82 -40.45
N ALA A 129 20.82 -22.69 -39.91
CA ALA A 129 20.36 -22.62 -38.53
C ALA A 129 21.54 -22.70 -37.55
N LYS A 130 22.48 -23.64 -37.76
CA LYS A 130 23.68 -23.76 -36.93
C LYS A 130 24.60 -22.53 -37.01
N LYS A 131 24.82 -21.99 -38.21
CA LYS A 131 25.64 -20.78 -38.41
C LYS A 131 25.01 -19.54 -37.76
N LEU A 132 23.69 -19.40 -37.86
CA LEU A 132 22.95 -18.26 -37.32
C LEU A 132 22.63 -18.40 -35.83
N PHE A 133 22.65 -19.61 -35.27
CA PHE A 133 22.27 -19.86 -33.88
C PHE A 133 23.06 -19.01 -32.88
N VAL A 134 24.40 -19.08 -32.94
CA VAL A 134 25.28 -18.33 -32.01
C VAL A 134 25.08 -16.81 -32.10
N PRO A 135 25.14 -16.15 -33.27
CA PRO A 135 24.95 -14.70 -33.35
C PRO A 135 23.53 -14.27 -32.97
N VAL A 136 22.49 -15.05 -33.30
CA VAL A 136 21.12 -14.74 -32.90
C VAL A 136 20.96 -14.84 -31.38
N VAL A 137 21.46 -15.91 -30.76
CA VAL A 137 21.40 -16.08 -29.30
C VAL A 137 22.16 -14.96 -28.59
N LEU A 138 23.36 -14.60 -29.05
CA LEU A 138 24.11 -13.47 -28.48
C LEU A 138 23.37 -12.14 -28.62
N THR A 139 22.72 -11.90 -29.77
CA THR A 139 21.91 -10.70 -29.99
C THR A 139 20.71 -10.66 -29.05
N ILE A 140 20.01 -11.78 -28.87
CA ILE A 140 18.89 -11.90 -27.92
C ILE A 140 19.37 -11.62 -26.49
N ILE A 141 20.49 -12.23 -26.07
CA ILE A 141 21.08 -11.99 -24.75
C ILE A 141 21.42 -10.51 -24.56
N LEU A 142 21.99 -9.86 -25.57
CA LEU A 142 22.34 -8.44 -25.50
C LEU A 142 21.09 -7.55 -25.41
N ILE A 143 20.05 -7.85 -26.18
CA ILE A 143 18.76 -7.14 -26.12
C ILE A 143 18.11 -7.32 -24.74
N LEU A 144 18.08 -8.55 -24.21
CA LEU A 144 17.53 -8.83 -22.88
C LEU A 144 18.36 -8.15 -21.78
N GLY A 145 19.69 -8.16 -21.89
CA GLY A 145 20.59 -7.48 -20.96
C GLY A 145 20.39 -5.96 -20.97
N LEU A 146 20.24 -5.36 -22.16
CA LEU A 146 19.93 -3.94 -22.29
C LEU A 146 18.55 -3.61 -21.72
N GLY A 147 17.54 -4.43 -22.01
CA GLY A 147 16.20 -4.29 -21.44
C GLY A 147 16.20 -4.37 -19.92
N PHE A 148 16.95 -5.31 -19.35
CA PHE A 148 17.14 -5.44 -17.90
C PHE A 148 17.85 -4.22 -17.30
N ALA A 149 18.90 -3.71 -17.95
CA ALA A 149 19.62 -2.52 -17.49
C ALA A 149 18.72 -1.27 -17.51
N ILE A 150 17.96 -1.06 -18.59
CA ILE A 150 16.99 0.04 -18.71
C ILE A 150 15.90 -0.09 -17.63
N GLY A 151 15.32 -1.28 -17.47
CA GLY A 151 14.30 -1.56 -16.46
C GLY A 151 14.81 -1.31 -15.04
N SER A 152 16.02 -1.77 -14.73
CA SER A 152 16.67 -1.54 -13.44
C SER A 152 16.94 -0.05 -13.17
N TYR A 153 17.40 0.69 -14.18
CA TYR A 153 17.61 2.13 -14.07
C TYR A 153 16.31 2.90 -13.81
N ILE A 154 15.23 2.57 -14.53
CA ILE A 154 13.90 3.16 -14.32
C ILE A 154 13.42 2.83 -12.91
N ASN A 155 13.58 1.59 -12.45
CA ASN A 155 13.14 1.18 -11.11
C ASN A 155 13.88 1.96 -10.01
N VAL A 156 15.20 2.10 -10.11
CA VAL A 156 16.00 2.89 -9.16
C VAL A 156 15.56 4.36 -9.14
N ARG A 157 15.22 4.93 -10.31
CA ARG A 157 14.71 6.30 -10.40
C ARG A 157 13.34 6.45 -9.75
N LEU A 158 12.44 5.48 -9.94
CA LEU A 158 11.12 5.47 -9.30
C LEU A 158 11.22 5.37 -7.78
N ILE A 159 12.05 4.44 -7.27
CA ILE A 159 12.29 4.29 -5.83
C ILE A 159 12.80 5.60 -5.22
N LYS A 160 13.79 6.25 -5.85
CA LYS A 160 14.31 7.54 -5.37
C LYS A 160 13.24 8.64 -5.40
N GLY A 161 12.43 8.70 -6.46
CA GLY A 161 11.38 9.71 -6.60
C GLY A 161 10.27 9.55 -5.57
N ASN A 162 9.78 8.33 -5.37
CA ASN A 162 8.75 8.04 -4.39
C ASN A 162 9.26 8.25 -2.95
N LYS A 163 10.51 7.86 -2.66
CA LYS A 163 11.14 8.15 -1.36
C LYS A 163 11.22 9.64 -1.05
N ALA A 164 11.63 10.45 -2.03
CA ALA A 164 11.67 11.90 -1.88
C ALA A 164 10.25 12.50 -1.66
N LEU A 165 9.21 11.92 -2.25
CA LEU A 165 7.83 12.35 -2.06
C LEU A 165 7.34 12.08 -0.62
N VAL A 166 7.68 10.91 -0.06
CA VAL A 166 7.38 10.56 1.33
C VAL A 166 8.13 11.50 2.29
N GLU A 167 9.44 11.69 2.09
CA GLU A 167 10.26 12.60 2.90
C GLU A 167 9.73 14.05 2.88
N GLN A 168 9.32 14.54 1.71
CA GLN A 168 8.72 15.86 1.58
C GLN A 168 7.39 15.99 2.33
N LEU A 169 6.53 14.98 2.27
CA LEU A 169 5.27 14.99 3.01
C LEU A 169 5.54 15.11 4.51
N VAL A 170 6.39 14.24 5.04
CA VAL A 170 6.69 14.16 6.48
C VAL A 170 7.27 15.47 6.99
N LYS A 171 8.19 16.05 6.23
CA LYS A 171 8.75 17.38 6.55
C LYS A 171 7.65 18.45 6.62
N ILE A 172 6.75 18.49 5.65
CA ILE A 172 5.63 19.45 5.64
C ILE A 172 4.65 19.20 6.78
N LEU A 173 4.38 17.95 7.15
CA LEU A 173 3.53 17.63 8.30
C LEU A 173 4.14 18.11 9.63
N GLN A 174 5.46 17.97 9.79
CA GLN A 174 6.19 18.48 10.95
C GLN A 174 6.20 20.00 11.01
N GLU A 175 6.50 20.66 9.89
CA GLU A 175 6.45 22.13 9.77
C GLU A 175 5.04 22.66 10.08
N SER A 176 4.00 22.06 9.50
CA SER A 176 2.60 22.42 9.77
C SER A 176 2.24 22.24 11.24
N SER A 177 2.67 21.16 11.89
CA SER A 177 2.44 20.92 13.31
C SER A 177 3.11 21.99 14.20
N ALA A 178 4.37 22.32 13.92
CA ALA A 178 5.11 23.36 14.64
C ALA A 178 4.48 24.75 14.46
N VAL A 179 4.03 25.07 13.24
CA VAL A 179 3.33 26.32 12.96
C VAL A 179 1.98 26.37 13.69
N LYS A 180 1.20 25.27 13.72
CA LYS A 180 -0.05 25.20 14.49
C LYS A 180 0.16 25.42 15.99
N GLN A 181 1.23 24.87 16.57
CA GLN A 181 1.59 25.15 17.97
C GLN A 181 1.93 26.63 18.18
N THR A 182 2.64 27.23 17.22
CA THR A 182 2.96 28.67 17.24
C THR A 182 1.69 29.53 17.18
N VAL A 183 0.74 29.21 16.31
CA VAL A 183 -0.58 29.89 16.25
C VAL A 183 -1.31 29.77 17.60
N LYS A 184 -1.32 28.59 18.23
CA LYS A 184 -1.94 28.39 19.54
C LYS A 184 -1.31 29.27 20.61
N GLN A 185 0.02 29.40 20.60
CA GLN A 185 0.74 30.25 21.54
C GLN A 185 0.45 31.74 21.30
N ILE A 186 0.43 32.18 20.04
CA ILE A 186 0.08 33.56 19.66
C ILE A 186 -1.35 33.90 20.09
N ASN A 187 -2.31 32.99 19.89
CA ASN A 187 -3.69 33.21 20.33
C ASN A 187 -3.79 33.36 21.84
N LYS A 188 -3.06 32.55 22.61
CA LYS A 188 -3.00 32.68 24.06
C LYS A 188 -2.38 34.01 24.51
N GLU A 189 -1.30 34.44 23.86
CA GLU A 189 -0.66 35.73 24.12
C GLU A 189 -1.61 36.90 23.81
N ARG A 190 -2.35 36.82 22.70
CA ARG A 190 -3.37 37.81 22.34
C ARG A 190 -4.48 37.89 23.38
N GLU A 191 -5.00 36.75 23.84
CA GLU A 191 -6.04 36.70 24.88
C GLU A 191 -5.55 37.31 26.20
N ASP A 192 -4.31 37.02 26.62
CA ASP A 192 -3.71 37.60 27.83
C ASP A 192 -3.54 39.14 27.71
N LEU A 193 -3.05 39.63 26.57
CA LEU A 193 -2.94 41.07 26.31
C LEU A 193 -4.30 41.77 26.29
N GLN A 194 -5.33 41.13 25.71
CA GLN A 194 -6.70 41.65 25.72
C GLN A 194 -7.26 41.75 27.15
N LEU A 195 -7.04 40.73 27.97
CA LEU A 195 -7.45 40.75 29.38
C LEU A 195 -6.73 41.85 30.17
N LYS A 196 -5.43 42.02 29.96
CA LYS A 196 -4.64 43.12 30.58
C LYS A 196 -5.14 44.50 30.16
N MET A 197 -5.45 44.68 28.87
CA MET A 197 -6.03 45.92 28.37
C MET A 197 -7.39 46.24 29.00
N GLN A 198 -8.27 45.24 29.13
CA GLN A 198 -9.57 45.41 29.79
C GLN A 198 -9.41 45.79 31.27
N ALA A 199 -8.48 45.15 31.98
CA ALA A 199 -8.17 45.46 33.37
C ALA A 199 -7.61 46.89 33.53
N LEU A 200 -6.74 47.33 32.62
CA LEU A 200 -6.21 48.70 32.60
C LEU A 200 -7.29 49.73 32.29
N GLN A 201 -8.19 49.46 31.34
CA GLN A 201 -9.34 50.33 31.07
C GLN A 201 -10.23 50.49 32.29
N LEU A 202 -10.48 49.40 33.03
CA LEU A 202 -11.25 49.47 34.28
C LEU A 202 -10.55 50.34 35.32
N ARG A 203 -9.23 50.18 35.51
CA ARG A 203 -8.45 50.99 36.46
C ARG A 203 -8.43 52.47 36.11
N ILE A 204 -8.26 52.82 34.84
CA ILE A 204 -8.33 54.20 34.36
C ILE A 204 -9.71 54.79 34.68
N ARG A 205 -10.78 54.05 34.37
CA ARG A 205 -12.15 54.49 34.65
C ARG A 205 -12.41 54.69 36.15
N THR A 206 -11.97 53.78 37.01
CA THR A 206 -12.10 53.93 38.46
C THR A 206 -11.34 55.15 38.98
N ALA A 207 -10.11 55.36 38.51
CA ALA A 207 -9.32 56.54 38.90
C ALA A 207 -9.96 57.86 38.41
N GLU A 208 -10.57 57.87 37.22
CA GLU A 208 -11.32 59.01 36.69
C GLU A 208 -12.59 59.29 37.52
N GLU A 209 -13.33 58.25 37.90
CA GLU A 209 -14.53 58.35 38.74
C GLU A 209 -14.18 58.86 40.15
N GLU A 210 -13.12 58.36 40.78
CA GLU A 210 -12.63 58.83 42.09
C GLU A 210 -12.15 60.29 42.03
N LYS A 211 -11.41 60.66 40.98
CA LYS A 211 -10.99 62.04 40.73
C LYS A 211 -12.21 62.97 40.57
N ALA A 212 -13.21 62.56 39.80
CA ALA A 212 -14.42 63.35 39.59
C ALA A 212 -15.22 63.55 40.90
N ALA A 213 -15.34 62.50 41.71
CA ALA A 213 -15.98 62.58 43.03
C ALA A 213 -15.23 63.54 43.97
N LEU A 214 -13.90 63.51 43.95
CA LEU A 214 -13.07 64.42 44.74
C LEU A 214 -13.21 65.88 44.27
N GLN A 215 -13.25 66.11 42.95
CA GLN A 215 -13.49 67.45 42.38
C GLN A 215 -14.86 68.02 42.73
N GLU A 216 -15.91 67.20 42.68
CA GLU A 216 -17.25 67.63 43.07
C GLU A 216 -17.34 67.92 44.58
N LYS A 217 -16.63 67.14 45.41
CA LYS A 217 -16.52 67.41 46.85
C LYS A 217 -15.85 68.76 47.13
N ILE A 218 -14.74 69.06 46.45
CA ILE A 218 -14.06 70.37 46.54
C ILE A 218 -15.02 71.49 46.13
N ARG A 219 -15.76 71.32 45.03
CA ARG A 219 -16.72 72.32 44.53
C ARG A 219 -17.86 72.59 45.52
N LEU A 220 -18.37 71.55 46.18
CA LEU A 220 -19.39 71.68 47.22
C LEU A 220 -18.85 72.37 48.48
N GLU A 221 -17.61 72.05 48.87
CA GLU A 221 -16.91 72.70 49.99
C GLU A 221 -16.62 74.19 49.69
N GLU A 222 -16.18 74.54 48.48
CA GLU A 222 -16.01 75.93 48.02
C GLU A 222 -17.33 76.71 48.03
N LYS A 223 -18.44 76.09 47.62
CA LYS A 223 -19.77 76.70 47.65
C LYS A 223 -20.26 76.95 49.08
N ALA A 224 -20.03 75.99 49.99
CA ALA A 224 -20.35 76.15 51.41
C ALA A 224 -19.49 77.26 52.08
N LYS A 225 -18.24 77.42 51.63
CA LYS A 225 -17.30 78.48 52.06
C LYS A 225 -17.80 79.89 51.67
N LEU A 226 -18.46 80.03 50.52
CA LEU A 226 -19.09 81.27 50.06
C LEU A 226 -20.30 81.68 50.91
N GLU A 227 -20.96 80.70 51.54
CA GLU A 227 -22.15 80.91 52.39
C GLU A 227 -21.80 81.13 53.88
N ALA A 228 -20.66 80.60 54.36
CA ALA A 228 -20.19 80.74 55.74
C ALA A 228 -19.08 81.81 55.88
N LYS A 229 -19.47 83.07 56.16
CA LYS A 229 -18.50 84.14 56.45
C LYS A 229 -17.77 83.89 57.79
N ALA A 230 -16.43 83.77 57.69
CA ALA A 230 -15.41 84.33 58.59
C ALA A 230 -14.75 83.50 59.73
N GLU A 231 -14.92 82.18 59.88
CA GLU A 231 -14.16 81.43 60.93
C GLU A 231 -13.32 80.21 60.46
N LEU A 232 -13.21 79.94 59.15
CA LEU A 232 -12.59 78.71 58.65
C LEU A 232 -11.52 78.91 57.55
N GLU A 233 -10.70 79.96 57.61
CA GLU A 233 -9.71 80.21 56.55
C GLU A 233 -8.45 79.32 56.62
N GLU A 234 -8.00 78.94 57.83
CA GLU A 234 -6.72 78.23 58.00
C GLU A 234 -6.84 76.70 57.81
N LYS A 235 -7.92 76.09 58.31
CA LYS A 235 -8.23 74.66 58.11
C LYS A 235 -8.50 74.32 56.64
N VAL A 236 -9.23 75.19 55.94
CA VAL A 236 -9.59 74.95 54.54
C VAL A 236 -8.41 75.13 53.59
N LYS A 237 -7.45 76.02 53.89
CA LYS A 237 -6.20 76.10 53.12
C LYS A 237 -5.37 74.82 53.19
N LEU A 238 -5.37 74.15 54.35
CA LEU A 238 -4.68 72.88 54.54
C LEU A 238 -5.38 71.75 53.76
N GLU A 239 -6.71 71.70 53.80
CA GLU A 239 -7.53 70.72 53.07
C GLU A 239 -7.50 70.94 51.54
N GLU A 240 -7.52 72.18 51.04
CA GLU A 240 -7.34 72.52 49.61
C GLU A 240 -5.96 72.12 49.09
N SER A 241 -4.92 72.32 49.91
CA SER A 241 -3.55 71.89 49.60
C SER A 241 -3.46 70.36 49.50
N GLU A 242 -4.04 69.62 50.45
CA GLU A 242 -4.10 68.16 50.39
C GLU A 242 -4.93 67.64 49.22
N ALA A 243 -6.08 68.25 48.94
CA ALA A 243 -6.96 67.88 47.84
C ALA A 243 -6.32 68.16 46.47
N SER A 244 -5.63 69.30 46.33
CA SER A 244 -4.82 69.62 45.14
C SER A 244 -3.67 68.64 44.95
N ARG A 245 -3.02 68.21 46.05
CA ARG A 245 -1.98 67.18 46.01
C ARG A 245 -2.54 65.84 45.51
N LYS A 246 -3.68 65.40 46.06
CA LYS A 246 -4.36 64.18 45.63
C LYS A 246 -4.81 64.22 44.17
N ILE A 247 -5.32 65.36 43.69
CA ILE A 247 -5.67 65.54 42.27
C ILE A 247 -4.43 65.42 41.37
N ASN A 248 -3.30 66.00 41.78
CA ASN A 248 -2.05 65.86 41.05
C ASN A 248 -1.53 64.42 41.06
N ASP A 249 -1.65 63.72 42.18
CA ASP A 249 -1.31 62.29 42.29
C ASP A 249 -2.21 61.43 41.38
N PHE A 250 -3.51 61.71 41.32
CA PHE A 250 -4.43 61.03 40.39
C PHE A 250 -4.11 61.34 38.92
N ASN A 251 -3.74 62.58 38.59
CA ASN A 251 -3.32 62.93 37.23
C ASN A 251 -2.06 62.16 36.81
N ALA A 252 -1.04 62.11 37.68
CA ALA A 252 0.18 61.34 37.44
C ALA A 252 -0.11 59.83 37.31
N MET A 253 -1.02 59.30 38.13
CA MET A 253 -1.45 57.90 38.05
C MET A 253 -2.18 57.60 36.74
N ILE A 254 -3.14 58.43 36.33
CA ILE A 254 -3.88 58.29 35.07
C ILE A 254 -2.93 58.38 33.89
N GLU A 255 -2.00 59.33 33.88
CA GLU A 255 -1.01 59.49 32.81
C GLU A 255 -0.12 58.25 32.67
N LYS A 256 0.35 57.70 33.80
CA LYS A 256 1.10 56.43 33.82
C LYS A 256 0.27 55.27 33.28
N LEU A 257 -0.99 55.14 33.69
CA LEU A 257 -1.88 54.09 33.20
C LEU A 257 -2.18 54.23 31.69
N ILE A 258 -2.28 55.47 31.17
CA ILE A 258 -2.43 55.75 29.74
C ILE A 258 -1.17 55.34 28.97
N GLN A 259 0.03 55.62 29.49
CA GLN A 259 1.29 55.18 28.89
C GLN A 259 1.38 53.64 28.85
N GLU A 260 1.05 52.97 29.96
CA GLU A 260 0.99 51.50 30.02
C GLU A 260 -0.02 50.92 29.02
N LYS A 261 -1.20 51.56 28.88
CA LYS A 261 -2.22 51.16 27.89
C LYS A 261 -1.71 51.30 26.46
N THR A 262 -1.05 52.40 26.11
CA THR A 262 -0.49 52.61 24.76
C THR A 262 0.56 51.55 24.43
N LEU A 263 1.45 51.23 25.38
CA LEU A 263 2.46 50.17 25.22
C LEU A 263 1.80 48.80 24.97
N LEU A 264 0.76 48.44 25.74
CA LEU A 264 0.02 47.20 25.51
C LEU A 264 -0.70 47.18 24.16
N GLN A 265 -1.21 48.33 23.71
CA GLN A 265 -1.87 48.45 22.42
C GLN A 265 -0.88 48.23 21.26
N GLU A 266 0.33 48.78 21.35
CA GLU A 266 1.41 48.51 20.39
C GLU A 266 1.82 47.03 20.37
N GLN A 267 1.96 46.41 21.56
CA GLN A 267 2.22 44.98 21.67
C GLN A 267 1.11 44.14 21.04
N LEU A 268 -0.16 44.52 21.24
CA LEU A 268 -1.30 43.82 20.64
C LEU A 268 -1.28 43.91 19.11
N ILE A 269 -0.96 45.09 18.55
CA ILE A 269 -0.82 45.28 17.09
C ILE A 269 0.32 44.41 16.54
N ALA A 270 1.46 44.35 17.24
CA ALA A 270 2.58 43.51 16.85
C ALA A 270 2.21 42.01 16.86
N VAL A 271 1.48 41.56 17.89
CA VAL A 271 0.97 40.18 17.99
C VAL A 271 -0.05 39.88 16.88
N GLN A 272 -0.94 40.81 16.55
CA GLN A 272 -1.89 40.66 15.44
C GLN A 272 -1.19 40.55 14.07
N HIS A 273 -0.16 41.38 13.82
CA HIS A 273 0.61 41.25 12.59
C HIS A 273 1.32 39.90 12.51
N LYS A 274 1.91 39.44 13.63
CA LYS A 274 2.54 38.12 13.72
C LYS A 274 1.51 37.00 13.48
N GLU A 275 0.31 37.11 14.05
CA GLU A 275 -0.80 36.17 13.82
C GLU A 275 -1.15 36.06 12.34
N ASN A 276 -1.28 37.19 11.64
CA ASN A 276 -1.59 37.23 10.22
C ASN A 276 -0.50 36.54 9.39
N THR A 277 0.77 36.89 9.60
CA THR A 277 1.90 36.28 8.87
C THR A 277 1.99 34.77 9.09
N VAL A 278 1.83 34.31 10.33
CA VAL A 278 1.87 32.87 10.66
C VAL A 278 0.65 32.15 10.10
N SER A 279 -0.52 32.81 10.07
CA SER A 279 -1.74 32.25 9.47
C SER A 279 -1.64 32.09 7.96
N GLU A 280 -1.03 33.07 7.26
CA GLU A 280 -0.74 32.96 5.83
C GLU A 280 0.24 31.82 5.52
N GLU A 281 1.29 31.68 6.34
CA GLU A 281 2.23 30.56 6.21
C GLU A 281 1.53 29.21 6.44
N LEU A 282 0.67 29.12 7.46
CA LEU A 282 -0.12 27.91 7.74
C LEU A 282 -1.03 27.55 6.55
N LEU A 283 -1.72 28.53 5.96
CA LEU A 283 -2.55 28.30 4.77
C LEU A 283 -1.73 27.80 3.58
N ARG A 284 -0.52 28.32 3.38
CA ARG A 284 0.40 27.85 2.34
C ARG A 284 0.84 26.41 2.58
N LEU A 285 1.20 26.09 3.83
CA LEU A 285 1.58 24.73 4.23
C LEU A 285 0.41 23.76 4.09
N ASP A 286 -0.80 24.14 4.48
CA ASP A 286 -1.99 23.29 4.36
C ASP A 286 -2.34 22.96 2.89
N LYS A 287 -2.20 23.93 1.97
CA LYS A 287 -2.36 23.67 0.52
C LYS A 287 -1.31 22.68 -0.01
N LYS A 288 -0.05 22.86 0.38
CA LYS A 288 1.06 21.98 -0.03
C LYS A 288 0.89 20.58 0.58
N LYS A 289 0.52 20.52 1.85
CA LYS A 289 0.17 19.30 2.59
C LYS A 289 -0.91 18.53 1.84
N ALA A 290 -2.06 19.13 1.55
CA ALA A 290 -3.17 18.46 0.88
C ALA A 290 -2.76 17.86 -0.48
N THR A 291 -1.91 18.57 -1.23
CA THR A 291 -1.37 18.08 -2.52
C THR A 291 -0.46 16.87 -2.34
N LEU A 292 0.46 16.93 -1.37
CA LEU A 292 1.41 15.84 -1.09
C LEU A 292 0.73 14.63 -0.45
N GLU A 293 -0.25 14.84 0.43
CA GLU A 293 -1.05 13.77 1.03
C GLU A 293 -1.80 13.01 -0.05
N LYS A 294 -2.52 13.72 -0.92
CA LYS A 294 -3.22 13.09 -2.05
C LYS A 294 -2.25 12.30 -2.92
N ALA A 295 -1.11 12.89 -3.29
CA ALA A 295 -0.10 12.20 -4.09
C ALA A 295 0.42 10.92 -3.42
N ASN A 296 0.72 10.96 -2.11
CA ASN A 296 1.16 9.77 -1.37
C ASN A 296 0.06 8.71 -1.24
N LEU A 297 -1.21 9.11 -1.11
CA LEU A 297 -2.33 8.16 -1.06
C LEU A 297 -2.64 7.54 -2.42
N ASP A 298 -2.49 8.30 -3.51
CA ASP A 298 -2.55 7.76 -4.87
C ASP A 298 -1.44 6.72 -5.08
N LYS A 299 -0.24 6.99 -4.55
CA LYS A 299 0.91 6.05 -4.52
C LYS A 299 0.64 4.83 -3.64
N MET A 300 -0.04 5.00 -2.50
CA MET A 300 -0.50 3.89 -1.67
C MET A 300 -1.52 2.99 -2.35
N TYR A 301 -2.41 3.56 -3.15
CA TYR A 301 -3.27 2.77 -4.00
C TYR A 301 -2.49 2.07 -5.14
N GLN A 302 -1.49 2.73 -5.75
CA GLN A 302 -0.62 2.05 -6.72
C GLN A 302 0.18 0.90 -6.09
N TRP A 303 0.64 1.07 -4.84
CA TRP A 303 1.30 0.00 -4.08
C TRP A 303 0.44 -1.25 -4.00
N LEU A 304 -0.86 -1.13 -3.69
CA LEU A 304 -1.78 -2.26 -3.72
C LEU A 304 -1.88 -2.89 -5.12
N LYS A 305 -1.87 -2.09 -6.19
CA LYS A 305 -2.02 -2.57 -7.57
C LYS A 305 -0.81 -3.36 -8.06
N ILE A 306 0.40 -2.88 -7.77
CA ILE A 306 1.65 -3.52 -8.24
C ILE A 306 1.94 -4.82 -7.47
N HIS A 307 1.46 -4.92 -6.23
CA HIS A 307 1.57 -6.13 -5.41
C HIS A 307 0.50 -7.19 -5.72
N GLN A 308 -0.40 -6.97 -6.68
CA GLN A 308 -1.34 -7.99 -7.11
C GLN A 308 -0.67 -8.99 -8.05
N ASN A 309 -0.67 -10.27 -7.65
CA ASN A 309 -0.20 -11.34 -8.49
C ASN A 309 -1.10 -11.49 -9.73
N PRO A 310 -0.55 -11.41 -10.95
CA PRO A 310 -1.36 -11.54 -12.16
C PRO A 310 -1.94 -12.96 -12.36
N ARG A 311 -1.36 -14.00 -11.73
CA ARG A 311 -1.76 -15.41 -11.89
C ARG A 311 -2.84 -15.83 -10.89
N THR A 312 -2.66 -15.48 -9.62
CA THR A 312 -3.61 -15.84 -8.56
C THR A 312 -4.66 -14.76 -8.33
N GLY A 313 -4.35 -13.50 -8.66
CA GLY A 313 -5.19 -12.34 -8.33
C GLY A 313 -4.99 -11.82 -6.91
N LEU A 314 -4.25 -12.55 -6.07
CA LEU A 314 -4.00 -12.24 -4.67
C LEU A 314 -2.97 -11.12 -4.50
N VAL A 315 -2.98 -10.46 -3.33
CA VAL A 315 -2.01 -9.45 -2.90
C VAL A 315 -1.31 -9.95 -1.63
N MET A 316 0.02 -9.79 -1.56
CA MET A 316 0.77 -10.13 -0.34
C MET A 316 0.36 -9.23 0.81
N SER A 317 0.02 -9.82 1.96
CA SER A 317 -0.48 -9.09 3.12
C SER A 317 0.58 -8.22 3.80
N PHE A 318 1.82 -8.71 3.88
CA PHE A 318 2.92 -8.05 4.56
C PHE A 318 4.19 -8.06 3.71
N GLU A 319 4.54 -6.91 3.15
CA GLU A 319 5.75 -6.73 2.34
C GLU A 319 6.93 -6.40 3.25
N GLY A 320 7.71 -7.41 3.66
CA GLY A 320 8.94 -7.20 4.45
C GLY A 320 9.15 -8.23 5.57
N ASP A 321 8.11 -8.95 5.98
CA ASP A 321 8.22 -10.03 6.94
C ASP A 321 8.59 -11.33 6.23
N SER A 322 9.83 -11.82 6.38
CA SER A 322 10.31 -13.02 5.67
C SER A 322 9.53 -14.31 6.00
N GLU A 323 8.90 -14.40 7.17
CA GLU A 323 8.21 -15.62 7.60
C GLU A 323 6.82 -15.76 6.97
N ILE A 324 6.16 -14.62 6.74
CA ILE A 324 4.81 -14.55 6.15
C ILE A 324 4.78 -13.74 4.84
N ALA A 325 5.94 -13.47 4.22
CA ALA A 325 6.08 -12.60 3.04
C ALA A 325 5.18 -13.01 1.87
N ASN A 326 4.96 -14.32 1.71
CA ASN A 326 4.17 -14.88 0.62
C ASN A 326 2.74 -15.22 1.04
N TRP A 327 2.26 -14.73 2.19
CA TRP A 327 0.90 -15.01 2.66
C TRP A 327 -0.05 -13.93 2.19
N ALA A 328 -1.25 -14.37 1.80
CA ALA A 328 -2.38 -13.55 1.44
C ALA A 328 -3.55 -13.95 2.35
N PHE A 329 -3.76 -13.18 3.43
CA PHE A 329 -4.84 -13.44 4.38
C PHE A 329 -6.20 -13.09 3.77
N THR A 330 -7.22 -13.92 4.00
CA THR A 330 -8.58 -13.73 3.48
C THR A 330 -9.16 -12.38 3.88
N TYR A 331 -8.91 -11.93 5.11
CA TYR A 331 -9.30 -10.61 5.59
C TYR A 331 -8.67 -9.49 4.73
N ASP A 332 -7.34 -9.51 4.59
CA ASP A 332 -6.61 -8.53 3.78
C ASP A 332 -7.06 -8.52 2.32
N GLN A 333 -7.30 -9.68 1.72
CA GLN A 333 -7.82 -9.76 0.35
C GLN A 333 -9.19 -9.11 0.21
N SER A 334 -10.02 -9.22 1.25
CA SER A 334 -11.34 -8.59 1.30
C SER A 334 -11.22 -7.07 1.39
N LEU A 335 -10.27 -6.55 2.17
CA LEU A 335 -9.97 -5.12 2.24
C LEU A 335 -9.46 -4.60 0.89
N VAL A 336 -8.56 -5.32 0.23
CA VAL A 336 -8.04 -4.89 -1.09
C VAL A 336 -9.11 -4.94 -2.17
N ALA A 337 -9.96 -5.97 -2.19
CA ALA A 337 -11.09 -6.02 -3.11
C ALA A 337 -12.02 -4.81 -2.93
N GLN A 338 -12.26 -4.39 -1.68
CA GLN A 338 -13.01 -3.16 -1.39
C GLN A 338 -12.27 -1.89 -1.80
N ALA A 339 -10.95 -1.81 -1.59
CA ALA A 339 -10.15 -0.69 -2.07
C ALA A 339 -10.22 -0.57 -3.60
N TYR A 340 -10.01 -1.65 -4.35
CA TYR A 340 -10.16 -1.65 -5.80
C TYR A 340 -11.57 -1.24 -6.23
N THR A 341 -12.61 -1.76 -5.55
CA THR A 341 -14.01 -1.39 -5.82
C THR A 341 -14.25 0.10 -5.55
N ASN A 342 -13.70 0.66 -4.46
CA ASN A 342 -13.86 2.07 -4.13
C ASN A 342 -13.22 3.00 -5.18
N PHE A 343 -12.11 2.56 -5.76
CA PHE A 343 -11.44 3.24 -6.87
C PHE A 343 -11.98 2.86 -8.26
N SER A 344 -13.07 2.10 -8.33
CA SER A 344 -13.68 1.61 -9.58
C SER A 344 -12.75 0.75 -10.46
N ASP A 345 -11.70 0.16 -9.89
CA ASP A 345 -10.83 -0.82 -10.57
C ASP A 345 -11.44 -2.22 -10.44
N PHE A 346 -12.59 -2.39 -11.08
CA PHE A 346 -13.40 -3.60 -10.97
C PHE A 346 -12.68 -4.83 -11.53
N GLU A 347 -11.82 -4.67 -12.53
CA GLU A 347 -11.04 -5.78 -13.09
C GLU A 347 -10.08 -6.39 -12.06
N ARG A 348 -9.44 -5.58 -11.22
CA ARG A 348 -8.58 -6.09 -10.14
C ARG A 348 -9.36 -6.69 -9.00
N ALA A 349 -10.48 -6.08 -8.61
CA ALA A 349 -11.39 -6.66 -7.62
C ALA A 349 -11.86 -8.05 -8.10
N ARG A 350 -12.28 -8.15 -9.37
CA ARG A 350 -12.74 -9.39 -10.00
C ARG A 350 -11.72 -10.51 -9.89
N LYS A 351 -10.42 -10.23 -10.09
CA LYS A 351 -9.36 -11.26 -9.98
C LYS A 351 -9.29 -11.88 -8.58
N ILE A 352 -9.46 -11.08 -7.53
CA ILE A 352 -9.52 -11.59 -6.14
C ILE A 352 -10.77 -12.43 -5.96
N LEU A 353 -11.94 -11.94 -6.39
CA LEU A 353 -13.20 -12.66 -6.23
C LEU A 353 -13.25 -13.96 -7.05
N ASP A 354 -12.66 -13.96 -8.24
CA ASP A 354 -12.48 -15.14 -9.08
C ASP A 354 -11.64 -16.22 -8.40
N PHE A 355 -10.60 -15.82 -7.65
CA PHE A 355 -9.83 -16.76 -6.85
C PHE A 355 -10.72 -17.46 -5.82
N PHE A 356 -11.50 -16.70 -5.04
CA PHE A 356 -12.40 -17.28 -4.04
C PHE A 356 -13.53 -18.11 -4.63
N THR A 357 -13.96 -17.77 -5.84
CA THR A 357 -15.03 -18.51 -6.53
C THR A 357 -14.52 -19.82 -7.14
N LYS A 358 -13.32 -19.82 -7.71
CA LYS A 358 -12.86 -20.91 -8.60
C LYS A 358 -11.74 -21.76 -8.02
N LYS A 359 -10.97 -21.25 -7.06
CA LYS A 359 -9.69 -21.88 -6.63
C LYS A 359 -9.54 -22.04 -5.13
N ALA A 360 -10.08 -21.11 -4.34
CA ALA A 360 -9.87 -21.09 -2.90
C ALA A 360 -10.43 -22.35 -2.22
N LYS A 361 -9.64 -22.91 -1.31
CA LYS A 361 -10.01 -24.06 -0.49
C LYS A 361 -11.15 -23.67 0.47
N ARG A 362 -12.20 -24.49 0.49
CA ARG A 362 -13.25 -24.43 1.51
C ARG A 362 -13.17 -25.60 2.48
N THR A 363 -13.52 -25.33 3.73
CA THR A 363 -13.68 -26.28 4.82
C THR A 363 -14.96 -25.89 5.56
N GLU A 364 -15.89 -26.84 5.72
CA GLU A 364 -17.17 -26.60 6.41
C GLU A 364 -17.97 -25.40 5.84
N GLY A 365 -17.96 -25.26 4.51
CA GLY A 365 -18.68 -24.20 3.78
C GLY A 365 -17.99 -22.84 3.71
N LEU A 366 -16.97 -22.62 4.55
CA LEU A 366 -16.20 -21.38 4.66
C LEU A 366 -14.78 -21.53 4.09
N PHE A 367 -14.10 -20.40 3.86
CA PHE A 367 -12.74 -20.32 3.36
C PHE A 367 -11.71 -20.37 4.49
N VAL A 368 -10.53 -20.92 4.18
CA VAL A 368 -9.39 -20.94 5.10
C VAL A 368 -8.78 -19.54 5.28
N ASN A 369 -8.00 -19.34 6.35
CA ASN A 369 -7.54 -18.01 6.77
C ASN A 369 -6.51 -17.37 5.84
N ALA A 370 -5.60 -18.16 5.26
CA ALA A 370 -4.54 -17.62 4.41
C ALA A 370 -4.16 -18.55 3.25
N TYR A 371 -3.64 -17.94 2.18
CA TYR A 371 -3.16 -18.62 0.99
C TYR A 371 -1.75 -18.16 0.63
N TYR A 372 -0.98 -19.01 -0.04
CA TYR A 372 0.26 -18.61 -0.66
C TYR A 372 -0.04 -17.72 -1.88
N PHE A 373 0.53 -16.53 -1.87
CA PHE A 373 0.39 -15.50 -2.91
C PHE A 373 0.73 -16.01 -4.32
N ASN A 374 1.77 -16.84 -4.45
CA ASN A 374 2.33 -17.25 -5.73
C ASN A 374 1.50 -18.30 -6.49
N ASP A 375 0.86 -19.23 -5.77
CA ASP A 375 0.14 -20.36 -6.36
C ASP A 375 -1.32 -20.50 -5.89
N GLY A 376 -1.70 -19.86 -4.79
CA GLY A 376 -3.04 -19.89 -4.22
C GLY A 376 -3.32 -21.11 -3.34
N ASN A 377 -2.31 -21.93 -3.01
CA ASN A 377 -2.49 -23.06 -2.09
C ASN A 377 -2.74 -22.56 -0.65
N PRO A 378 -3.49 -23.28 0.19
CA PRO A 378 -3.68 -22.92 1.59
C PRO A 378 -2.34 -22.78 2.34
N ALA A 379 -2.14 -21.64 2.99
CA ALA A 379 -1.00 -21.38 3.88
C ALA A 379 -1.37 -21.58 5.35
N GLU A 380 -2.61 -21.26 5.72
CA GLU A 380 -3.16 -21.47 7.06
C GLU A 380 -4.57 -22.04 6.96
N TYR A 381 -4.80 -23.20 7.59
CA TYR A 381 -6.04 -23.97 7.47
C TYR A 381 -7.12 -23.59 8.47
N VAL A 382 -6.83 -22.69 9.42
CA VAL A 382 -7.83 -22.23 10.38
C VAL A 382 -8.97 -21.54 9.64
N VAL A 383 -10.20 -21.74 10.09
CA VAL A 383 -11.39 -21.14 9.48
C VAL A 383 -12.02 -20.23 10.52
N HIS A 384 -11.95 -18.93 10.27
CA HIS A 384 -12.53 -17.90 11.12
C HIS A 384 -13.77 -17.27 10.47
N SER A 385 -14.77 -16.97 11.29
CA SER A 385 -16.00 -16.29 10.86
C SER A 385 -15.71 -14.89 10.34
N GLY A 386 -14.92 -14.08 11.06
CA GLY A 386 -14.60 -12.68 10.69
C GLY A 386 -14.07 -12.52 9.26
N PRO A 387 -12.91 -13.11 8.90
CA PRO A 387 -12.35 -13.03 7.55
C PRO A 387 -13.31 -13.47 6.44
N ASN A 388 -14.13 -14.49 6.70
CA ASN A 388 -15.15 -14.95 5.76
C ASN A 388 -16.30 -13.93 5.61
N ILE A 389 -16.78 -13.37 6.71
CA ILE A 389 -17.81 -12.33 6.69
C ILE A 389 -17.30 -11.09 5.92
N TRP A 390 -16.04 -10.69 6.14
CA TRP A 390 -15.40 -9.62 5.40
C TRP A 390 -15.31 -9.87 3.89
N LEU A 391 -15.05 -11.11 3.47
CA LEU A 391 -15.11 -11.49 2.06
C LEU A 391 -16.52 -11.34 1.50
N GLY A 392 -17.53 -11.74 2.28
CA GLY A 392 -18.93 -11.49 1.99
C GLY A 392 -19.23 -10.00 1.80
N ILE A 393 -18.83 -9.15 2.75
CA ILE A 393 -18.98 -7.69 2.67
C ILE A 393 -18.30 -7.13 1.40
N ALA A 394 -17.08 -7.57 1.09
CA ALA A 394 -16.37 -7.14 -0.10
C ALA A 394 -17.11 -7.50 -1.40
N ILE A 395 -17.69 -8.70 -1.49
CA ILE A 395 -18.52 -9.12 -2.61
C ILE A 395 -19.76 -8.23 -2.76
N LEU A 396 -20.43 -7.88 -1.66
CA LEU A 396 -21.62 -7.03 -1.71
C LEU A 396 -21.31 -5.60 -2.13
N GLN A 397 -20.19 -5.04 -1.63
CA GLN A 397 -19.70 -3.73 -2.07
C GLN A 397 -19.37 -3.74 -3.57
N TYR A 398 -18.67 -4.78 -4.03
CA TYR A 398 -18.38 -4.98 -5.45
C TYR A 398 -19.68 -5.09 -6.27
N THR A 399 -20.61 -5.94 -5.85
CA THR A 399 -21.90 -6.17 -6.53
C THR A 399 -22.67 -4.86 -6.66
N LYS A 400 -22.75 -4.08 -5.57
CA LYS A 400 -23.46 -2.80 -5.56
C LYS A 400 -22.83 -1.76 -6.48
N LYS A 401 -21.49 -1.62 -6.47
CA LYS A 401 -20.81 -0.59 -7.27
C LYS A 401 -20.62 -0.96 -8.74
N SER A 402 -20.35 -2.23 -9.03
CA SER A 402 -20.11 -2.72 -10.40
C SER A 402 -21.37 -3.19 -11.13
N GLN A 403 -22.46 -3.46 -10.40
CA GLN A 403 -23.67 -4.13 -10.90
C GLN A 403 -23.43 -5.55 -11.43
N ASP A 404 -22.30 -6.16 -11.06
CA ASP A 404 -21.96 -7.54 -11.41
C ASP A 404 -22.35 -8.50 -10.27
N PHE A 405 -23.38 -9.31 -10.54
CA PHE A 405 -23.98 -10.23 -9.57
C PHE A 405 -23.35 -11.64 -9.57
N ASN A 406 -22.33 -11.90 -10.40
CA ASN A 406 -21.76 -13.25 -10.57
C ASN A 406 -21.16 -13.83 -9.29
N TYR A 407 -20.79 -12.97 -8.33
CA TYR A 407 -20.18 -13.38 -7.05
C TYR A 407 -21.20 -13.49 -5.92
N LEU A 408 -22.46 -13.08 -6.14
CA LEU A 408 -23.46 -13.01 -5.08
C LEU A 408 -23.71 -14.38 -4.44
N GLU A 409 -23.71 -15.47 -5.22
CA GLU A 409 -23.86 -16.83 -4.70
C GLU A 409 -22.77 -17.20 -3.68
N VAL A 410 -21.53 -16.70 -3.87
CA VAL A 410 -20.45 -16.91 -2.90
C VAL A 410 -20.77 -16.21 -1.58
N ALA A 411 -21.25 -14.96 -1.62
CA ALA A 411 -21.67 -14.24 -0.42
C ALA A 411 -22.86 -14.93 0.27
N GLU A 412 -23.87 -15.37 -0.49
CA GLU A 412 -25.01 -16.11 0.06
C GLU A 412 -24.63 -17.47 0.66
N GLY A 413 -23.60 -18.12 0.09
CA GLY A 413 -22.99 -19.34 0.63
C GLY A 413 -22.30 -19.09 1.97
N ILE A 414 -21.48 -18.05 2.06
CA ILE A 414 -20.85 -17.61 3.33
C ILE A 414 -21.95 -17.33 4.36
N ALA A 415 -22.98 -16.56 3.99
CA ALA A 415 -24.06 -16.20 4.91
C ALA A 415 -24.83 -17.43 5.41
N SER A 416 -25.07 -18.42 4.56
CA SER A 416 -25.69 -19.68 4.98
C SER A 416 -24.85 -20.37 6.05
N SER A 417 -23.55 -20.54 5.83
CA SER A 417 -22.64 -21.14 6.81
C SER A 417 -22.53 -20.34 8.12
N ILE A 418 -22.52 -19.00 8.06
CA ILE A 418 -22.50 -18.16 9.26
C ILE A 418 -23.82 -18.25 10.03
N ILE A 419 -24.97 -18.33 9.34
CA ILE A 419 -26.28 -18.55 9.98
C ILE A 419 -26.33 -19.94 10.64
N ASP A 420 -25.72 -20.96 10.03
CA ASP A 420 -25.63 -22.28 10.64
C ASP A 420 -24.83 -22.24 11.96
N LEU A 421 -23.72 -21.50 11.99
CA LEU A 421 -22.97 -21.25 13.24
C LEU A 421 -23.81 -20.45 14.25
N GLN A 422 -24.54 -19.44 13.79
CA GLN A 422 -25.42 -18.63 14.63
C GLN A 422 -26.49 -19.48 15.31
N ASN A 423 -27.10 -20.43 14.58
CA ASN A 423 -28.15 -21.29 15.08
C ASN A 423 -27.66 -22.33 16.12
N GLN A 424 -26.34 -22.52 16.24
CA GLN A 424 -25.75 -23.34 17.30
C GLN A 424 -25.69 -22.64 18.66
N ASP A 425 -25.82 -21.31 18.70
CA ASP A 425 -26.00 -20.55 19.94
C ASP A 425 -27.48 -20.26 20.14
N LYS A 426 -28.04 -20.69 21.29
CA LYS A 426 -29.46 -20.45 21.61
C LYS A 426 -29.78 -18.96 21.71
N GLU A 427 -28.78 -18.13 21.94
CA GLU A 427 -28.91 -16.67 22.05
C GLU A 427 -28.61 -15.94 20.73
N GLY A 428 -28.28 -16.66 19.66
CA GLY A 428 -28.09 -16.09 18.33
C GLY A 428 -26.72 -15.43 18.09
N GLY A 429 -25.71 -15.74 18.90
CA GLY A 429 -24.34 -15.29 18.69
C GLY A 429 -23.56 -16.13 17.69
N ILE A 430 -22.59 -15.50 17.03
CA ILE A 430 -21.71 -16.17 16.07
C ILE A 430 -20.37 -16.49 16.72
N ARG A 431 -19.98 -17.76 16.62
CA ARG A 431 -18.70 -18.27 17.12
C ARG A 431 -17.53 -17.78 16.27
N GLY A 432 -16.31 -17.88 16.82
CA GLY A 432 -15.07 -17.52 16.15
C GLY A 432 -14.82 -18.25 14.83
N GLY A 433 -15.45 -19.42 14.65
CA GLY A 433 -15.38 -20.30 13.49
C GLY A 433 -16.01 -21.65 13.82
N PRO A 434 -16.07 -22.60 12.88
CA PRO A 434 -16.75 -23.88 13.11
C PRO A 434 -16.14 -24.72 14.24
N ASN A 435 -14.80 -24.73 14.33
CA ASN A 435 -14.06 -25.48 15.35
C ASN A 435 -13.59 -24.59 16.52
N ILE A 436 -14.24 -23.44 16.72
CA ILE A 436 -13.83 -22.43 17.70
C ILE A 436 -14.99 -22.15 18.66
N GLY A 437 -14.75 -22.30 19.96
CA GLY A 437 -15.79 -22.19 20.99
C GLY A 437 -16.09 -20.78 21.51
N TRP A 438 -15.20 -19.80 21.25
CA TRP A 438 -15.37 -18.43 21.74
C TRP A 438 -16.24 -17.57 20.81
N TYR A 439 -16.76 -16.46 21.34
CA TYR A 439 -17.56 -15.47 20.60
C TYR A 439 -16.91 -14.10 20.72
N ALA A 440 -16.68 -13.42 19.60
CA ALA A 440 -16.13 -12.07 19.57
C ALA A 440 -17.19 -11.06 19.16
N THR A 441 -17.16 -9.89 19.82
CA THR A 441 -17.97 -8.73 19.45
C THR A 441 -17.69 -8.30 18.02
N GLU A 442 -16.42 -8.26 17.60
CA GLU A 442 -16.01 -7.90 16.23
C GLU A 442 -16.73 -8.75 15.17
N HIS A 443 -16.64 -10.08 15.26
CA HIS A 443 -17.30 -10.98 14.31
C HIS A 443 -18.83 -10.80 14.25
N ASN A 444 -19.45 -10.45 15.38
CA ASN A 444 -20.88 -10.20 15.45
C ASN A 444 -21.23 -8.83 14.86
N LEU A 445 -20.41 -7.79 15.07
CA LEU A 445 -20.55 -6.51 14.38
C LEU A 445 -20.42 -6.66 12.86
N ASP A 446 -19.43 -7.43 12.41
CA ASP A 446 -19.24 -7.75 10.99
C ASP A 446 -20.49 -8.45 10.42
N ALA A 447 -21.01 -9.46 11.13
CA ALA A 447 -22.18 -10.21 10.70
C ALA A 447 -23.45 -9.37 10.65
N TYR A 448 -23.64 -8.46 11.61
CA TYR A 448 -24.75 -7.51 11.62
C TYR A 448 -24.75 -6.68 10.32
N ALA A 449 -23.61 -6.09 9.99
CA ALA A 449 -23.46 -5.31 8.75
C ALA A 449 -23.67 -6.19 7.51
N PHE A 450 -23.00 -7.34 7.45
CA PHE A 450 -23.07 -8.26 6.32
C PHE A 450 -24.50 -8.72 6.01
N PHE A 451 -25.24 -9.17 7.03
CA PHE A 451 -26.63 -9.60 6.86
C PHE A 451 -27.55 -8.45 6.47
N ASN A 452 -27.33 -7.25 7.02
CA ASN A 452 -28.08 -6.06 6.64
C ASN A 452 -27.84 -5.68 5.17
N MET A 453 -26.59 -5.75 4.70
CA MET A 453 -26.21 -5.48 3.31
C MET A 453 -26.79 -6.55 2.35
N LEU A 454 -26.74 -7.83 2.74
CA LEU A 454 -27.35 -8.91 1.98
C LEU A 454 -28.86 -8.74 1.85
N TYR A 455 -29.53 -8.37 2.94
CA TYR A 455 -30.97 -8.08 2.90
C TYR A 455 -31.27 -6.90 1.97
N LYS A 456 -30.49 -5.82 2.03
CA LYS A 456 -30.66 -4.65 1.13
C LYS A 456 -30.51 -5.01 -0.36
N ILE A 457 -29.66 -5.99 -0.70
CA ILE A 457 -29.43 -6.41 -2.09
C ILE A 457 -30.43 -7.47 -2.56
N THR A 458 -30.78 -8.42 -1.69
CA THR A 458 -31.52 -9.63 -2.10
C THR A 458 -32.99 -9.63 -1.67
N HIS A 459 -33.35 -8.78 -0.70
CA HIS A 459 -34.66 -8.76 -0.03
C HIS A 459 -35.09 -10.09 0.62
N LYS A 460 -34.15 -11.02 0.86
CA LYS A 460 -34.45 -12.31 1.50
C LYS A 460 -34.57 -12.14 3.02
N GLU A 461 -35.75 -12.43 3.58
CA GLU A 461 -36.05 -12.26 5.01
C GLU A 461 -35.10 -13.02 5.95
N ARG A 462 -34.54 -14.16 5.52
CA ARG A 462 -33.60 -14.93 6.35
C ARG A 462 -32.41 -14.10 6.84
N TYR A 463 -31.96 -13.13 6.04
CA TYR A 463 -30.85 -12.25 6.40
C TYR A 463 -31.29 -11.15 7.37
N LEU A 464 -32.53 -10.65 7.24
CA LEU A 464 -33.12 -9.74 8.21
C LEU A 464 -33.20 -10.40 9.59
N LEU A 465 -33.71 -11.64 9.64
CA LEU A 465 -33.78 -12.44 10.88
C LEU A 465 -32.39 -12.73 11.46
N GLY A 466 -31.42 -13.08 10.62
CA GLY A 466 -30.03 -13.29 11.04
C GLY A 466 -29.43 -12.04 11.67
N ARG A 467 -29.59 -10.88 11.01
CA ARG A 467 -29.18 -9.56 11.52
C ARG A 467 -29.80 -9.27 12.89
N ASP A 468 -31.11 -9.46 13.04
CA ASP A 468 -31.83 -9.11 14.27
C ASP A 468 -31.41 -10.01 15.45
N LYS A 469 -31.16 -11.30 15.19
CA LYS A 469 -30.57 -12.21 16.18
C LYS A 469 -29.19 -11.73 16.65
N VAL A 470 -28.31 -11.34 15.72
CA VAL A 470 -26.99 -10.79 16.05
C VAL A 470 -27.13 -9.51 16.88
N LEU A 471 -28.03 -8.59 16.49
CA LEU A 471 -28.22 -7.33 17.20
C LEU A 471 -28.68 -7.57 18.65
N ASN A 472 -29.65 -8.46 18.84
CA ASN A 472 -30.12 -8.84 20.17
C ASN A 472 -28.99 -9.45 21.02
N TRP A 473 -28.12 -10.26 20.40
CA TRP A 473 -26.96 -10.83 21.07
C TRP A 473 -25.96 -9.75 21.51
N LEU A 474 -25.65 -8.79 20.62
CA LEU A 474 -24.75 -7.67 20.92
C LEU A 474 -25.30 -6.81 22.07
N THR A 475 -26.59 -6.45 22.04
CA THR A 475 -27.24 -5.71 23.13
C THR A 475 -27.11 -6.44 24.47
N LYS A 476 -27.26 -7.77 24.47
CA LYS A 476 -27.20 -8.57 25.70
C LYS A 476 -25.78 -8.76 26.25
N HIS A 477 -24.78 -8.93 25.38
CA HIS A 477 -23.44 -9.40 25.79
C HIS A 477 -22.32 -8.40 25.61
N THR A 478 -22.50 -7.39 24.75
CA THR A 478 -21.47 -6.39 24.43
C THR A 478 -21.72 -5.07 25.16
N TYR A 479 -22.99 -4.68 25.29
CA TYR A 479 -23.43 -3.34 25.70
C TYR A 479 -24.12 -3.32 27.07
N ASP A 480 -23.88 -4.33 27.90
CA ASP A 480 -24.58 -4.55 29.17
C ASP A 480 -24.01 -3.75 30.36
N ARG A 481 -22.96 -2.96 30.14
CA ARG A 481 -22.28 -2.16 31.17
C ARG A 481 -21.97 -0.74 30.70
N ILE A 482 -22.30 0.24 31.53
CA ILE A 482 -22.05 1.66 31.22
C ILE A 482 -20.56 2.02 31.39
N ASP A 483 -19.87 1.40 32.34
CA ASP A 483 -18.47 1.71 32.67
C ASP A 483 -17.45 1.13 31.68
N ILE A 484 -17.82 0.07 30.99
CA ILE A 484 -17.08 -0.51 29.85
C ILE A 484 -18.10 -0.61 28.71
N PRO A 485 -18.20 0.43 27.87
CA PRO A 485 -19.34 0.54 26.96
C PRO A 485 -19.30 -0.50 25.83
N VAL A 486 -18.16 -1.18 25.62
CA VAL A 486 -18.02 -2.29 24.66
C VAL A 486 -17.09 -3.37 25.21
N LYS A 487 -17.60 -4.61 25.33
CA LYS A 487 -16.80 -5.80 25.67
C LYS A 487 -16.23 -6.46 24.41
N ARG A 488 -15.05 -7.11 24.49
CA ARG A 488 -14.46 -7.84 23.35
C ARG A 488 -15.25 -9.08 22.95
N GLY A 489 -16.00 -9.69 23.86
CA GLY A 489 -16.84 -10.85 23.53
C GLY A 489 -17.66 -11.38 24.71
N LYS A 490 -18.42 -12.45 24.46
CA LYS A 490 -19.26 -13.09 25.49
C LYS A 490 -18.37 -13.73 26.55
N GLY A 491 -18.50 -13.25 27.79
CA GLY A 491 -17.65 -13.66 28.91
C GLY A 491 -16.24 -13.08 28.87
N ASP A 492 -15.97 -12.12 27.97
CA ASP A 492 -14.66 -11.50 27.79
C ASP A 492 -14.75 -9.98 27.88
N SER A 493 -14.35 -9.45 29.04
CA SER A 493 -14.34 -8.01 29.34
C SER A 493 -13.06 -7.29 28.92
N THR A 494 -12.15 -7.98 28.20
CA THR A 494 -10.97 -7.35 27.62
C THR A 494 -11.41 -6.18 26.72
N ILE A 495 -10.63 -5.11 26.72
CA ILE A 495 -10.85 -3.95 25.86
C ILE A 495 -10.03 -4.16 24.58
N ALA A 496 -10.70 -4.09 23.44
CA ALA A 496 -10.10 -4.09 22.10
C ALA A 496 -10.66 -2.89 21.35
N THR A 497 -9.81 -1.94 20.97
CA THR A 497 -10.19 -0.65 20.36
C THR A 497 -11.04 -0.78 19.10
N ASP A 498 -10.75 -1.75 18.25
CA ASP A 498 -11.51 -2.04 17.02
C ASP A 498 -13.02 -2.23 17.28
N THR A 499 -13.39 -2.92 18.36
CA THR A 499 -14.81 -3.14 18.72
C THR A 499 -15.57 -1.84 18.98
N TYR A 500 -14.87 -0.78 19.43
CA TYR A 500 -15.44 0.55 19.63
C TYR A 500 -15.64 1.27 18.29
N ALA A 501 -14.64 1.21 17.40
CA ALA A 501 -14.76 1.73 16.05
C ALA A 501 -15.90 1.04 15.29
N TRP A 502 -16.00 -0.28 15.37
CA TRP A 502 -17.00 -1.10 14.66
C TRP A 502 -18.40 -0.97 15.21
N SER A 503 -18.54 -0.72 16.51
CA SER A 503 -19.84 -0.36 17.06
C SER A 503 -20.42 0.87 16.33
N ILE A 504 -19.59 1.90 16.11
CA ILE A 504 -20.00 3.09 15.37
C ILE A 504 -20.19 2.81 13.88
N ALA A 505 -19.22 2.14 13.24
CA ALA A 505 -19.22 1.98 11.78
C ALA A 505 -20.26 0.96 11.27
N ALA A 506 -20.49 -0.13 12.00
CA ALA A 506 -21.38 -1.21 11.59
C ALA A 506 -22.84 -1.01 12.03
N ILE A 507 -23.07 -0.58 13.28
CA ILE A 507 -24.44 -0.35 13.80
C ILE A 507 -24.94 1.04 13.41
N GLY A 508 -24.08 2.06 13.50
CA GLY A 508 -24.42 3.45 13.29
C GLY A 508 -24.84 4.15 14.59
N PRO A 509 -24.47 5.43 14.79
CA PRO A 509 -24.77 6.17 16.01
C PRO A 509 -26.27 6.36 16.25
N GLU A 510 -27.08 6.53 15.19
CA GLU A 510 -28.54 6.60 15.28
C GLU A 510 -29.11 5.34 15.92
N LYS A 511 -28.70 4.17 15.42
CA LYS A 511 -29.23 2.89 15.90
C LYS A 511 -28.73 2.55 17.30
N LEU A 512 -27.51 2.96 17.65
CA LEU A 512 -26.99 2.86 19.01
C LEU A 512 -27.82 3.69 20.00
N GLU A 513 -28.20 4.92 19.66
CA GLU A 513 -29.10 5.73 20.49
C GLU A 513 -30.48 5.08 20.68
N GLU A 514 -31.04 4.49 19.61
CA GLU A 514 -32.32 3.74 19.70
C GLU A 514 -32.23 2.54 20.65
N LEU A 515 -31.05 1.94 20.79
CA LEU A 515 -30.78 0.84 21.71
C LEU A 515 -30.49 1.32 23.14
N GLY A 516 -30.56 2.63 23.40
CA GLY A 516 -30.27 3.24 24.71
C GLY A 516 -28.77 3.42 24.98
N MET A 517 -27.91 3.24 23.96
CA MET A 517 -26.47 3.47 24.08
C MET A 517 -26.11 4.92 23.81
N ASN A 518 -24.96 5.35 24.33
CA ASN A 518 -24.41 6.67 24.04
C ASN A 518 -23.20 6.52 23.09
N PRO A 519 -23.34 6.88 21.79
CA PRO A 519 -22.24 6.81 20.83
C PRO A 519 -21.02 7.65 21.20
N ASP A 520 -21.21 8.81 21.86
CA ASP A 520 -20.08 9.62 22.32
C ASP A 520 -19.27 8.87 23.37
N MET A 521 -19.93 8.26 24.34
CA MET A 521 -19.25 7.52 25.41
C MET A 521 -18.43 6.35 24.87
N ILE A 522 -18.91 5.66 23.82
CA ILE A 522 -18.16 4.59 23.16
C ILE A 522 -16.85 5.14 22.60
N VAL A 523 -16.93 6.21 21.81
CA VAL A 523 -15.75 6.79 21.15
C VAL A 523 -14.80 7.47 22.14
N GLU A 524 -15.33 8.22 23.10
CA GLU A 524 -14.56 8.89 24.15
C GLU A 524 -13.85 7.89 25.07
N PHE A 525 -14.47 6.74 25.35
CA PHE A 525 -13.83 5.68 26.11
C PHE A 525 -12.61 5.12 25.37
N ALA A 526 -12.76 4.83 24.07
CA ALA A 526 -11.66 4.34 23.24
C ALA A 526 -10.52 5.37 23.17
N GLU A 527 -10.84 6.64 22.92
CA GLU A 527 -9.85 7.73 22.88
C GLU A 527 -9.11 7.87 24.21
N LYS A 528 -9.82 7.84 25.33
CA LYS A 528 -9.23 7.99 26.68
C LYS A 528 -8.34 6.82 27.08
N ASN A 529 -8.73 5.58 26.74
CA ASN A 529 -8.07 4.38 27.27
C ASN A 529 -7.09 3.73 26.28
N CYS A 530 -7.29 3.92 24.99
CA CYS A 530 -6.54 3.22 23.94
C CYS A 530 -5.70 4.17 23.06
N SER A 531 -5.91 5.49 23.13
CA SER A 531 -5.01 6.41 22.46
C SER A 531 -3.67 6.49 23.18
N VAL A 532 -2.59 6.42 22.41
CA VAL A 532 -1.22 6.46 22.90
C VAL A 532 -0.39 7.42 22.05
N GLU A 533 0.64 8.03 22.65
CA GLU A 533 1.66 8.81 21.94
C GLU A 533 3.01 8.13 22.15
N VAL A 534 3.70 7.81 21.05
CA VAL A 534 4.94 7.02 21.04
C VAL A 534 5.98 7.67 20.15
N SER A 535 7.25 7.38 20.40
CA SER A 535 8.33 7.72 19.47
C SER A 535 8.46 6.59 18.44
N TYR A 536 8.37 6.94 17.16
CA TYR A 536 8.47 6.01 16.03
C TYR A 536 9.78 6.26 15.27
N GLU A 537 10.64 5.24 15.22
CA GLU A 537 11.84 5.21 14.39
C GLU A 537 11.45 4.81 12.97
N ARG A 538 11.50 5.76 12.04
CA ARG A 538 11.19 5.49 10.63
C ARG A 538 12.31 4.69 9.95
N PRO A 539 12.01 3.91 8.90
CA PRO A 539 13.04 3.19 8.13
C PRO A 539 14.14 4.09 7.56
N GLU A 540 13.85 5.38 7.34
CA GLU A 540 14.83 6.36 6.86
C GLU A 540 15.77 6.90 7.96
N GLY A 541 15.63 6.46 9.22
CA GLY A 541 16.46 6.85 10.35
C GLY A 541 15.98 8.10 11.11
N GLN A 542 14.85 8.68 10.71
CA GLN A 542 14.23 9.80 11.41
C GLN A 542 13.29 9.30 12.51
N THR A 543 13.40 9.87 13.72
CA THR A 543 12.45 9.62 14.81
C THR A 543 11.37 10.69 14.82
N VAL A 544 10.10 10.27 14.89
CA VAL A 544 8.94 11.15 14.93
C VAL A 544 8.02 10.76 16.08
N LYS A 545 7.39 11.73 16.76
CA LYS A 545 6.34 11.43 17.72
C LYS A 545 5.02 11.21 16.99
N ILE A 546 4.39 10.08 17.26
CA ILE A 546 3.13 9.67 16.65
C ILE A 546 2.10 9.49 17.75
N LYS A 547 0.94 10.12 17.57
CA LYS A 547 -0.25 9.85 18.37
C LYS A 547 -1.23 9.01 17.57
N GLY A 548 -1.75 7.95 18.16
CA GLY A 548 -2.70 7.07 17.50
C GLY A 548 -3.41 6.19 18.50
N PHE A 549 -3.86 5.03 18.04
CA PHE A 549 -4.56 4.04 18.84
C PHE A 549 -3.77 2.73 18.92
N ASP A 550 -3.71 2.17 20.11
CA ASP A 550 -3.19 0.84 20.39
C ASP A 550 -4.27 -0.23 20.17
N PHE A 551 -3.84 -1.48 20.11
CA PHE A 551 -4.69 -2.68 20.11
C PHE A 551 -5.47 -2.81 21.43
N ALA A 552 -4.80 -2.57 22.55
CA ALA A 552 -5.41 -2.65 23.87
C ALA A 552 -4.97 -1.47 24.74
N PRO A 553 -5.67 -1.19 25.86
CA PRO A 553 -5.23 -0.15 26.78
C PRO A 553 -3.79 -0.39 27.24
N GLN A 554 -2.94 0.62 27.13
CA GLN A 554 -1.50 0.51 27.45
C GLN A 554 -1.26 -0.08 28.85
N LYS A 555 -2.08 0.31 29.82
CA LYS A 555 -2.01 -0.17 31.22
C LYS A 555 -2.15 -1.69 31.37
N HIS A 556 -2.62 -2.40 30.35
CA HIS A 556 -2.87 -3.84 30.39
C HIS A 556 -1.85 -4.66 29.58
N VAL A 557 -0.83 -4.04 28.97
CA VAL A 557 0.16 -4.75 28.14
C VAL A 557 1.59 -4.34 28.51
N ALA A 558 2.46 -5.33 28.81
CA ALA A 558 3.81 -5.09 29.32
C ALA A 558 4.77 -4.40 28.33
N ARG A 559 4.49 -4.44 27.03
CA ARG A 559 5.30 -3.84 25.96
C ARG A 559 5.22 -2.30 25.87
N GLY A 560 4.37 -1.67 26.69
CA GLY A 560 4.07 -0.24 26.55
C GLY A 560 3.20 0.07 25.33
N GLY A 561 3.02 1.36 25.05
CA GLY A 561 2.15 1.82 23.97
C GLY A 561 2.71 1.51 22.58
N VAL A 562 1.84 1.09 21.67
CA VAL A 562 2.11 0.90 20.24
C VAL A 562 0.99 1.57 19.47
N VAL A 563 1.32 2.33 18.43
CA VAL A 563 0.30 2.83 17.51
C VAL A 563 0.12 1.84 16.37
N SER A 564 -1.11 1.32 16.23
CA SER A 564 -1.55 0.51 15.10
C SER A 564 -2.07 1.43 13.99
N SER A 565 -1.51 1.32 12.80
CA SER A 565 -1.96 2.10 11.64
C SER A 565 -3.39 1.73 11.25
N GLU A 566 -3.69 0.43 11.26
CA GLU A 566 -5.04 -0.06 10.97
C GLU A 566 -6.04 0.50 11.98
N TRP A 567 -5.83 0.30 13.28
CA TRP A 567 -6.84 0.62 14.29
C TRP A 567 -6.99 2.13 14.48
N THR A 568 -5.92 2.89 14.25
CA THR A 568 -5.99 4.36 14.17
C THR A 568 -6.84 4.80 12.98
N ALA A 569 -6.72 4.15 11.82
CA ALA A 569 -7.56 4.45 10.66
C ALA A 569 -9.02 4.03 10.87
N GLN A 570 -9.28 2.91 11.55
CA GLN A 570 -10.64 2.50 11.94
C GLN A 570 -11.31 3.53 12.87
N MET A 571 -10.59 4.01 13.89
CA MET A 571 -11.07 5.08 14.77
C MET A 571 -11.26 6.40 14.03
N THR A 572 -10.37 6.72 13.09
CA THR A 572 -10.52 7.89 12.21
C THR A 572 -11.82 7.83 11.42
N LEU A 573 -12.16 6.66 10.86
CA LEU A 573 -13.43 6.44 10.19
C LEU A 573 -14.63 6.59 11.15
N ALA A 574 -14.55 6.05 12.36
CA ALA A 574 -15.59 6.20 13.38
C ALA A 574 -15.83 7.69 13.73
N PHE A 575 -14.77 8.48 13.87
CA PHE A 575 -14.89 9.93 14.06
C PHE A 575 -15.58 10.62 12.88
N LYS A 576 -15.32 10.21 11.64
CA LYS A 576 -16.03 10.75 10.46
C LYS A 576 -17.52 10.39 10.46
N VAL A 577 -17.86 9.15 10.82
CA VAL A 577 -19.26 8.73 10.98
C VAL A 577 -19.96 9.57 12.06
N MET A 578 -19.31 9.81 13.20
CA MET A 578 -19.83 10.69 14.26
C MET A 578 -19.97 12.14 13.81
N ALA A 579 -19.03 12.65 13.01
CA ALA A 579 -19.12 14.00 12.45
C ALA A 579 -20.34 14.14 11.52
N ASP A 580 -20.53 13.18 10.61
CA ASP A 580 -21.68 13.14 9.69
C ASP A 580 -23.00 13.03 10.45
N PHE A 581 -23.06 12.22 11.51
CA PHE A 581 -24.22 12.09 12.40
C PHE A 581 -24.62 13.41 13.05
N TYR A 582 -23.67 14.11 13.69
CA TYR A 582 -23.96 15.39 14.33
C TYR A 582 -24.24 16.50 13.33
N TYR A 583 -23.65 16.43 12.13
CA TYR A 583 -23.98 17.35 11.05
C TYR A 583 -25.45 17.20 10.64
N LYS A 584 -25.93 15.97 10.44
CA LYS A 584 -27.35 15.68 10.14
C LYS A 584 -28.31 16.14 11.25
N LYS A 585 -27.87 16.10 12.51
CA LYS A 585 -28.63 16.64 13.67
C LYS A 585 -28.60 18.17 13.78
N GLY A 586 -27.88 18.88 12.92
CA GLY A 586 -27.71 20.33 13.00
C GLY A 586 -26.75 20.80 14.11
N MET A 587 -26.03 19.89 14.78
CA MET A 587 -25.10 20.18 15.86
C MET A 587 -23.70 20.48 15.30
N THR A 588 -23.56 21.59 14.57
CA THR A 588 -22.37 21.94 13.79
C THR A 588 -21.08 22.00 14.61
N ALA A 589 -21.12 22.52 15.84
CA ALA A 589 -19.95 22.59 16.71
C ALA A 589 -19.41 21.19 17.09
N LYS A 590 -20.32 20.25 17.38
CA LYS A 590 -19.98 18.87 17.75
C LYS A 590 -19.51 18.06 16.54
N ALA A 591 -20.17 18.25 15.40
CA ALA A 591 -19.73 17.69 14.11
C ALA A 591 -18.30 18.14 13.77
N ARG A 592 -18.03 19.44 13.91
CA ARG A 592 -16.69 20.01 13.67
C ARG A 592 -15.65 19.46 14.64
N SER A 593 -16.00 19.26 15.91
CA SER A 593 -15.10 18.64 16.91
C SER A 593 -14.64 17.25 16.45
N TYR A 594 -15.56 16.38 16.03
CA TYR A 594 -15.22 15.05 15.54
C TYR A 594 -14.46 15.07 14.21
N ALA A 595 -14.82 15.96 13.28
CA ALA A 595 -14.07 16.14 12.04
C ALA A 595 -12.60 16.53 12.30
N LEU A 596 -12.36 17.44 13.25
CA LEU A 596 -11.01 17.84 13.64
C LEU A 596 -10.21 16.69 14.25
N LYS A 597 -10.84 15.83 15.07
CA LYS A 597 -10.21 14.61 15.58
C LYS A 597 -9.82 13.66 14.45
N ALA A 598 -10.73 13.42 13.50
CA ALA A 598 -10.44 12.59 12.33
C ALA A 598 -9.24 13.14 11.53
N ASP A 599 -9.20 14.45 11.27
CA ASP A 599 -8.09 15.10 10.55
C ASP A 599 -6.77 15.04 11.33
N GLU A 600 -6.81 15.13 12.66
CA GLU A 600 -5.64 14.97 13.52
C GLU A 600 -5.03 13.57 13.37
N TYR A 601 -5.82 12.51 13.57
CA TYR A 601 -5.32 11.13 13.49
C TYR A 601 -4.93 10.72 12.07
N LEU A 602 -5.60 11.24 11.03
CA LEU A 602 -5.21 11.03 9.65
C LEU A 602 -3.85 11.67 9.32
N LEU A 603 -3.56 12.84 9.90
CA LEU A 603 -2.23 13.45 9.82
C LEU A 603 -1.17 12.60 10.52
N GLN A 604 -1.50 11.98 11.65
CA GLN A 604 -0.58 11.08 12.36
C GLN A 604 -0.26 9.83 11.54
N LEU A 605 -1.25 9.26 10.85
CA LEU A 605 -1.03 8.20 9.86
C LEU A 605 -0.11 8.68 8.72
N GLY A 606 -0.28 9.91 8.24
CA GLY A 606 0.61 10.53 7.26
C GLY A 606 2.09 10.53 7.70
N ASN A 607 2.36 10.76 8.99
CA ASN A 607 3.71 10.70 9.56
C ASN A 607 4.28 9.27 9.66
N MET A 608 3.44 8.24 9.55
CA MET A 608 3.85 6.84 9.54
C MET A 608 4.06 6.27 8.13
N ILE A 609 3.73 7.03 7.07
CA ILE A 609 3.93 6.56 5.70
C ILE A 609 5.41 6.28 5.46
N ILE A 610 5.69 5.08 4.96
CA ILE A 610 7.02 4.61 4.56
C ILE A 610 7.06 4.40 3.05
N SER A 611 8.27 4.36 2.50
CA SER A 611 8.45 3.90 1.12
C SER A 611 8.53 2.38 1.10
N SER A 612 7.85 1.75 0.16
CA SER A 612 7.87 0.30 -0.01
C SER A 612 9.30 -0.26 -0.05
N PRO A 613 9.60 -1.30 0.78
CA PRO A 613 10.93 -1.86 0.93
C PRO A 613 11.36 -2.74 -0.25
N SER A 614 10.45 -3.33 -1.03
CA SER A 614 10.83 -4.30 -2.07
C SER A 614 11.14 -3.65 -3.42
N PRO A 615 12.00 -4.28 -4.23
CA PRO A 615 12.21 -3.86 -5.62
C PRO A 615 10.94 -3.88 -6.47
N SER A 616 10.01 -4.80 -6.20
CA SER A 616 8.71 -4.90 -6.90
C SER A 616 7.76 -3.78 -6.53
N GLY A 617 7.86 -3.27 -5.30
CA GLY A 617 7.03 -2.19 -4.81
C GLY A 617 7.48 -0.79 -5.23
N GLN A 618 8.63 -0.68 -5.90
CA GLN A 618 9.13 0.55 -6.56
C GLN A 618 9.20 1.78 -5.63
N GLY A 619 9.32 1.57 -4.31
CA GLY A 619 9.30 2.62 -3.31
C GLY A 619 7.95 3.34 -3.17
N GLU A 620 6.87 2.81 -3.76
CA GLU A 620 5.52 3.35 -3.63
C GLU A 620 5.13 3.46 -2.14
N SER A 621 4.36 4.48 -1.78
CA SER A 621 4.01 4.79 -0.40
C SER A 621 3.18 3.65 0.20
N CYS A 622 3.49 3.20 1.41
CA CYS A 622 2.64 2.26 2.15
C CYS A 622 2.71 2.56 3.65
N LEU A 623 1.87 1.90 4.43
CA LEU A 623 1.90 2.02 5.89
C LEU A 623 2.43 0.75 6.54
N PRO A 624 3.25 0.88 7.59
CA PRO A 624 3.54 -0.25 8.45
C PRO A 624 2.29 -0.66 9.21
N TYR A 625 2.24 -1.91 9.67
CA TYR A 625 1.13 -2.38 10.50
C TYR A 625 1.05 -1.61 11.83
N ALA A 626 2.22 -1.37 12.45
CA ALA A 626 2.34 -0.69 13.72
C ALA A 626 3.68 0.03 13.87
N THR A 627 3.83 0.87 14.90
CA THR A 627 5.09 1.55 15.22
C THR A 627 6.19 0.64 15.76
N GLN A 628 5.86 -0.60 16.15
CA GLN A 628 6.81 -1.62 16.61
C GLN A 628 6.55 -2.95 15.90
N ASP A 629 7.63 -3.63 15.52
CA ASP A 629 7.60 -4.94 14.88
C ASP A 629 7.70 -6.07 15.91
N PHE A 630 7.06 -7.20 15.62
CA PHE A 630 7.07 -8.40 16.46
C PHE A 630 6.72 -8.17 17.95
N VAL A 631 5.62 -7.46 18.20
CA VAL A 631 5.11 -7.20 19.55
C VAL A 631 3.71 -7.77 19.75
N ASP A 632 3.41 -8.21 20.97
CA ASP A 632 2.10 -8.80 21.32
C ASP A 632 0.97 -7.79 21.18
N THR A 633 -0.06 -8.10 20.40
CA THR A 633 -1.22 -7.22 20.26
C THR A 633 -2.10 -7.18 21.50
N GLY A 634 -1.94 -8.10 22.45
CA GLY A 634 -2.85 -8.29 23.59
C GLY A 634 -4.09 -9.11 23.22
N HIS A 635 -4.11 -9.68 22.00
CA HIS A 635 -5.25 -10.41 21.44
C HIS A 635 -4.88 -11.82 20.95
N GLY A 636 -3.67 -12.29 21.27
CA GLY A 636 -3.23 -13.66 20.99
C GLY A 636 -2.41 -13.82 19.71
N TRP A 637 -2.01 -12.71 19.08
CA TRP A 637 -1.08 -12.69 17.96
C TRP A 637 -0.09 -11.52 18.06
N MET A 638 0.98 -11.60 17.28
CA MET A 638 2.06 -10.59 17.25
C MET A 638 1.89 -9.68 16.03
N THR A 639 2.41 -8.46 16.10
CA THR A 639 2.61 -7.64 14.90
C THR A 639 3.62 -8.31 13.96
N PRO A 640 3.56 -8.06 12.63
CA PRO A 640 4.52 -8.58 11.68
C PRO A 640 5.96 -8.18 12.04
N LYS A 641 6.91 -9.02 11.64
CA LYS A 641 8.35 -8.77 11.80
C LYS A 641 8.85 -7.78 10.76
N GLY A 642 9.92 -7.07 11.10
CA GLY A 642 10.63 -6.17 10.19
C GLY A 642 10.29 -4.70 10.41
N LYS A 643 11.34 -3.90 10.61
CA LYS A 643 11.25 -2.44 10.82
C LYS A 643 10.70 -1.65 9.61
N SER A 644 10.62 -2.28 8.45
CA SER A 644 10.14 -1.67 7.21
C SER A 644 9.22 -2.64 6.48
N THR A 645 8.11 -3.02 7.13
CA THR A 645 7.13 -3.97 6.58
C THR A 645 5.85 -3.25 6.19
N GLY A 646 5.55 -3.19 4.89
CA GLY A 646 4.30 -2.62 4.38
C GLY A 646 3.11 -3.54 4.67
N SER A 647 1.99 -3.00 5.14
CA SER A 647 0.79 -3.76 5.48
C SER A 647 -0.41 -3.38 4.61
N VAL A 648 -1.08 -4.41 4.10
CA VAL A 648 -2.32 -4.27 3.33
C VAL A 648 -3.43 -3.67 4.18
N ALA A 649 -3.71 -4.20 5.37
CA ALA A 649 -4.78 -3.70 6.24
C ALA A 649 -4.57 -2.23 6.60
N ALA A 650 -3.38 -1.86 7.06
CA ALA A 650 -3.04 -0.48 7.39
C ALA A 650 -3.24 0.49 6.21
N SER A 651 -2.79 0.09 5.03
CA SER A 651 -2.87 0.91 3.82
C SER A 651 -4.33 1.03 3.34
N ALA A 652 -5.08 -0.09 3.30
CA ALA A 652 -6.47 -0.10 2.86
C ALA A 652 -7.38 0.73 3.78
N TYR A 653 -7.28 0.57 5.10
CA TYR A 653 -8.09 1.38 6.03
C TYR A 653 -7.74 2.86 6.00
N THR A 654 -6.47 3.22 5.78
CA THR A 654 -6.11 4.63 5.64
C THR A 654 -6.73 5.24 4.38
N LEU A 655 -6.76 4.49 3.27
CA LEU A 655 -7.52 4.90 2.09
C LEU A 655 -9.01 5.04 2.41
N PHE A 656 -9.60 4.10 3.16
CA PHE A 656 -11.01 4.18 3.55
C PHE A 656 -11.31 5.41 4.40
N ALA A 657 -10.49 5.67 5.42
CA ALA A 657 -10.60 6.83 6.29
C ALA A 657 -10.42 8.14 5.51
N TYR A 658 -9.42 8.23 4.63
CA TYR A 658 -9.19 9.43 3.83
C TYR A 658 -10.39 9.74 2.91
N TYR A 659 -10.86 8.75 2.17
CA TYR A 659 -11.96 8.89 1.21
C TYR A 659 -13.37 8.81 1.84
N ASN A 660 -13.47 8.77 3.17
CA ASN A 660 -14.74 8.62 3.91
C ASN A 660 -15.60 7.42 3.44
N TYR A 661 -14.92 6.31 3.16
CA TYR A 661 -15.53 5.05 2.75
C TYR A 661 -15.75 4.17 3.99
N ASN A 662 -17.01 3.95 4.36
CA ASN A 662 -17.38 3.02 5.41
C ASN A 662 -17.61 1.62 4.80
N PRO A 663 -16.77 0.60 5.10
CA PRO A 663 -16.91 -0.71 4.49
C PRO A 663 -18.20 -1.44 4.91
N PHE A 664 -18.80 -1.08 6.06
CA PHE A 664 -20.00 -1.71 6.59
C PHE A 664 -21.32 -1.12 6.07
N GLU A 665 -21.26 -0.10 5.22
CA GLU A 665 -22.43 0.54 4.65
C GLU A 665 -22.38 0.51 3.12
N LEU A 666 -23.45 0.03 2.48
CA LEU A 666 -23.63 0.17 1.03
C LEU A 666 -23.89 1.64 0.70
N LYS A 667 -22.94 2.29 0.04
CA LYS A 667 -23.10 3.64 -0.53
C LYS A 667 -23.39 3.58 -2.03
#